data_AF-A0A1G0GX34-F1
#
_entry.id   AF-A0A1G0GX34-F1
#
_cell.length_a   1.000
_cell.length_b   1.000
_cell.length_c   1.000
_cell.angle_alpha   90.00
_cell.angle_beta   90.00
_cell.angle_gamma   90.00
#
_symmetry.space_group_name_H-M   'P 1'
#
loop_
_entity.id
_entity.type
_entity.pdbx_description
1 polymer ?
#
loop_
_entity_poly.entity_id
_entity_poly.type
_entity_poly.pdbx_seq_one_letter_code
_entity_poly.pdbx_strand_id
1 'polypeptide(L)'
;MKWKSARWLLFIALFMLFTGFFLQSILNCFGYWNLFFPTNTIEKITLPNYNVIQALPKNTLNFEPSEVVPENLQDVDISFKFKIDKSNKTELILKTAPDHALTMLITPNALPIILVETGKKNEYNALKMTILPVSTGHWHSVRIHFWNQHQLSTWFDNQHKINIQSDKINFKVSQIKIGSSLNTAEPFNGEIKNFKLSYSKINIDLAYRIYIFKNIFCCFGILLFIFFLRFWSEQPILTKNQKVEWFSFALLIGFIAMMTYQFIMSVYFPNLPGHQSTFVYPHSFPFSDWLVTLMYGLNPYNTPIPGAYFPFSYLLVYPFFLMGSLGLPIGIMIFTGFVVIFVAYYFRLEDVAKNNIILTSNLKNIFIISLLSYPFWFTFDLANLEIFIFIFLGFFLYFFQKKKFYPAALMVACAGATKIYPLVFILLFIAERQYRAALFCVFTTIVLTIISLLVFHGGMLFNIHLFTHGINGTQQGIINGINGEYADFSVSLFPFFYKMMQHIDKTIGMIDLYHYYYFGVFFLLILLSLYVVLINQTLWKKVFLLVSAMLLFSPISEHYKLIHLFLPLALFINETTIDPDKKDVSYLIMFIILFIPVNYNYSQDSYPQFFSAISNITEPATLIIGTIAILISGFKNRKLKPQNSID
;
A
#
# COMPACT_ATOMS: atom_id res chain seq x y z
N MET A 1 21.82 -36.64 -15.13
CA MET A 1 20.60 -36.85 -15.95
C MET A 1 19.29 -36.84 -15.13
N LYS A 2 19.22 -37.44 -13.94
CA LYS A 2 18.00 -37.50 -13.09
C LYS A 2 17.53 -36.17 -12.44
N TRP A 3 18.31 -35.09 -12.52
CA TRP A 3 18.04 -33.81 -11.84
C TRP A 3 17.33 -32.74 -12.70
N LYS A 4 17.35 -32.87 -14.03
CA LYS A 4 16.59 -31.97 -14.91
C LYS A 4 15.08 -32.26 -14.84
N SER A 5 14.70 -33.53 -14.67
CA SER A 5 13.30 -33.99 -14.63
C SER A 5 12.54 -33.50 -13.39
N ALA A 6 13.19 -33.37 -12.23
CA ALA A 6 12.56 -32.81 -11.02
C ALA A 6 12.23 -31.32 -11.17
N ARG A 7 13.11 -30.53 -11.82
CA ARG A 7 12.84 -29.13 -12.17
C ARG A 7 11.65 -29.00 -13.13
N TRP A 8 11.54 -29.90 -14.11
CA TRP A 8 10.42 -29.91 -15.06
C TRP A 8 9.10 -30.35 -14.43
N LEU A 9 9.09 -31.34 -13.54
CA LEU A 9 7.89 -31.78 -12.84
C LEU A 9 7.37 -30.71 -11.87
N LEU A 10 8.27 -30.05 -11.13
CA LEU A 10 7.91 -28.93 -10.26
C LEU A 10 7.43 -27.73 -11.10
N PHE A 11 8.08 -27.45 -12.23
CA PHE A 11 7.66 -26.40 -13.16
C PHE A 11 6.30 -26.70 -13.80
N ILE A 12 6.02 -27.95 -14.21
CA ILE A 12 4.72 -28.35 -14.79
C ILE A 12 3.62 -28.31 -13.72
N ALA A 13 3.89 -28.75 -12.50
CA ALA A 13 2.94 -28.66 -11.40
C ALA A 13 2.61 -27.20 -11.04
N LEU A 14 3.64 -26.35 -10.95
CA LEU A 14 3.47 -24.91 -10.73
C LEU A 14 2.79 -24.24 -11.92
N PHE A 15 3.12 -24.61 -13.16
CA PHE A 15 2.53 -24.06 -14.38
C PHE A 15 1.07 -24.45 -14.56
N MET A 16 0.68 -25.69 -14.25
CA MET A 16 -0.72 -26.17 -14.32
C MET A 16 -1.60 -25.51 -13.27
N LEU A 17 -1.11 -25.36 -12.04
CA LEU A 17 -1.78 -24.55 -11.01
C LEU A 17 -1.86 -23.09 -11.46
N PHE A 18 -0.78 -22.54 -12.01
CA PHE A 18 -0.68 -21.15 -12.47
C PHE A 18 -1.57 -20.83 -13.66
N THR A 19 -1.71 -21.69 -14.68
CA THR A 19 -2.62 -21.43 -15.82
C THR A 19 -4.07 -21.36 -15.40
N GLY A 20 -4.48 -22.13 -14.37
CA GLY A 20 -5.81 -22.01 -13.79
C GLY A 20 -6.02 -20.67 -13.08
N PHE A 21 -5.08 -20.25 -12.23
CA PHE A 21 -5.19 -19.01 -11.45
C PHE A 21 -4.87 -17.73 -12.25
N PHE A 22 -4.03 -17.80 -13.27
CA PHE A 22 -3.65 -16.67 -14.13
C PHE A 22 -4.76 -16.29 -15.12
N LEU A 23 -5.42 -17.29 -15.73
CA LEU A 23 -6.62 -17.05 -16.54
C LEU A 23 -7.74 -16.45 -15.68
N GLN A 24 -7.88 -16.93 -14.44
CA GLN A 24 -8.83 -16.41 -13.46
C GLN A 24 -8.51 -14.96 -13.05
N SER A 25 -7.23 -14.62 -12.85
CA SER A 25 -6.81 -13.27 -12.43
C SER A 25 -6.92 -12.23 -13.56
N ILE A 26 -6.72 -12.64 -14.82
CA ILE A 26 -7.02 -11.80 -15.99
C ILE A 26 -8.53 -11.55 -16.09
N LEU A 27 -9.36 -12.58 -15.88
CA LEU A 27 -10.82 -12.42 -15.85
C LEU A 27 -11.29 -11.50 -14.70
N ASN A 28 -10.56 -11.49 -13.57
CA ASN A 28 -10.82 -10.59 -12.43
C ASN A 28 -10.48 -9.12 -12.72
N CYS A 29 -9.47 -8.84 -13.57
CA CYS A 29 -9.16 -7.46 -14.00
C CYS A 29 -10.25 -6.84 -14.90
N PHE A 30 -11.10 -7.67 -15.53
CA PHE A 30 -12.17 -7.23 -16.44
C PHE A 30 -13.57 -7.17 -15.78
N GLY A 31 -13.69 -7.29 -14.45
CA GLY A 31 -14.92 -6.95 -13.73
C GLY A 31 -16.09 -7.94 -13.86
N TYR A 32 -15.87 -9.17 -14.32
CA TYR A 32 -16.94 -10.16 -14.56
C TYR A 32 -17.21 -11.14 -13.39
N TRP A 33 -17.02 -10.73 -12.13
CA TRP A 33 -17.12 -11.68 -11.01
C TRP A 33 -18.55 -11.98 -10.53
N ASN A 34 -19.51 -11.08 -10.75
CA ASN A 34 -20.92 -11.32 -10.39
C ASN A 34 -21.57 -12.51 -11.14
N LEU A 35 -20.90 -13.07 -12.15
CA LEU A 35 -21.43 -14.13 -12.99
C LEU A 35 -21.00 -15.56 -12.59
N PHE A 36 -19.92 -15.74 -11.84
CA PHE A 36 -19.37 -17.09 -11.59
C PHE A 36 -19.44 -17.55 -10.15
N PHE A 37 -19.36 -16.66 -9.16
CA PHE A 37 -19.53 -17.00 -7.75
C PHE A 37 -20.12 -15.80 -7.01
N PRO A 38 -21.39 -15.83 -6.57
CA PRO A 38 -21.94 -14.74 -5.77
C PRO A 38 -21.20 -14.65 -4.44
N THR A 39 -20.38 -13.61 -4.28
CA THR A 39 -19.53 -13.29 -3.12
C THR A 39 -20.29 -12.69 -1.94
N ASN A 40 -21.55 -13.09 -1.73
CA ASN A 40 -22.23 -12.71 -0.50
C ASN A 40 -21.70 -13.58 0.64
N THR A 41 -20.56 -13.19 1.22
CA THR A 41 -20.07 -13.60 2.56
C THR A 41 -21.01 -13.17 3.68
N ILE A 42 -22.03 -12.41 3.32
CA ILE A 42 -23.19 -11.99 4.08
C ILE A 42 -24.34 -12.94 3.72
N GLU A 43 -24.62 -13.91 4.59
CA GLU A 43 -25.88 -14.64 4.49
C GLU A 43 -27.00 -13.70 4.95
N LYS A 44 -27.83 -13.23 4.01
CA LYS A 44 -28.98 -12.39 4.33
C LYS A 44 -30.12 -13.28 4.79
N ILE A 45 -30.28 -13.40 6.10
CA ILE A 45 -31.36 -14.19 6.69
C ILE A 45 -32.56 -13.26 6.86
N THR A 46 -33.70 -13.62 6.28
CA THR A 46 -34.97 -12.91 6.46
C THR A 46 -35.94 -13.84 7.17
N LEU A 47 -36.40 -13.44 8.35
CA LEU A 47 -37.43 -14.20 9.06
C LEU A 47 -38.77 -14.10 8.30
N PRO A 48 -39.62 -15.15 8.35
CA PRO A 48 -40.92 -15.15 7.69
C PRO A 48 -41.79 -13.97 8.15
N ASN A 49 -42.60 -13.43 7.22
CA ASN A 49 -43.44 -12.26 7.45
C ASN A 49 -44.66 -12.64 8.30
N TYR A 50 -44.79 -12.08 9.51
CA TYR A 50 -45.91 -12.38 10.40
C TYR A 50 -47.03 -11.35 10.24
N ASN A 51 -48.19 -11.80 9.74
CA ASN A 51 -49.23 -10.90 9.23
C ASN A 51 -50.15 -10.29 10.30
N VAL A 52 -50.36 -10.88 11.49
CA VAL A 52 -51.12 -10.25 12.61
C VAL A 52 -50.70 -10.84 13.96
N ILE A 53 -50.32 -9.99 14.92
CA ILE A 53 -50.21 -10.31 16.35
C ILE A 53 -51.30 -9.49 17.06
N GLN A 54 -52.41 -10.13 17.45
CA GLN A 54 -53.34 -9.56 18.42
C GLN A 54 -52.77 -9.83 19.81
N ALA A 55 -52.53 -8.77 20.59
CA ALA A 55 -52.10 -8.90 21.98
C ALA A 55 -53.26 -9.45 22.84
N LEU A 56 -53.42 -10.77 22.86
CA LEU A 56 -54.22 -11.45 23.89
C LEU A 56 -53.30 -11.82 25.06
N PRO A 57 -53.75 -11.70 26.33
CA PRO A 57 -52.92 -11.85 27.54
C PRO A 57 -52.29 -13.25 27.75
N LYS A 58 -52.41 -14.18 26.80
CA LYS A 58 -51.89 -15.56 26.88
C LYS A 58 -50.98 -15.99 25.72
N ASN A 59 -50.72 -15.14 24.72
CA ASN A 59 -49.89 -15.51 23.57
C ASN A 59 -48.62 -14.66 23.47
N THR A 60 -47.70 -14.86 24.42
CA THR A 60 -46.33 -14.39 24.28
C THR A 60 -45.62 -15.26 23.24
N LEU A 61 -45.34 -14.71 22.05
CA LEU A 61 -44.43 -15.36 21.10
C LEU A 61 -43.01 -15.27 21.67
N ASN A 62 -42.60 -16.31 22.39
CA ASN A 62 -41.20 -16.49 22.76
C ASN A 62 -40.45 -16.96 21.52
N PHE A 63 -39.74 -16.04 20.87
CA PHE A 63 -38.74 -16.39 19.88
C PHE A 63 -37.45 -16.72 20.65
N GLU A 64 -37.18 -18.00 20.85
CA GLU A 64 -35.80 -18.45 21.05
C GLU A 64 -35.22 -18.71 19.67
N PRO A 65 -34.34 -17.84 19.14
CA PRO A 65 -33.56 -18.21 17.96
C PRO A 65 -32.64 -19.34 18.41
N SER A 66 -33.12 -20.57 18.28
CA SER A 66 -32.27 -21.75 18.40
C SER A 66 -31.12 -21.55 17.40
N GLU A 67 -29.92 -21.35 17.95
CA GLU A 67 -28.62 -21.24 17.27
C GLU A 67 -28.15 -19.87 16.74
N VAL A 68 -28.43 -18.75 17.42
CA VAL A 68 -27.77 -17.46 17.08
C VAL A 68 -26.81 -17.00 18.18
N VAL A 69 -25.50 -17.15 17.91
CA VAL A 69 -24.44 -16.51 18.70
C VAL A 69 -24.43 -14.99 18.38
N PRO A 70 -24.74 -14.11 19.33
CA PRO A 70 -25.16 -12.71 19.06
C PRO A 70 -24.04 -11.73 18.66
N GLU A 71 -22.78 -12.14 18.68
CA GLU A 71 -21.63 -11.22 18.60
C GLU A 71 -21.15 -10.93 17.16
N ASN A 72 -21.79 -11.47 16.12
CA ASN A 72 -21.30 -11.38 14.72
C ASN A 72 -22.33 -10.87 13.70
N LEU A 73 -23.35 -10.16 14.17
CA LEU A 73 -24.39 -9.60 13.31
C LEU A 73 -23.91 -8.28 12.69
N GLN A 74 -24.00 -8.18 11.37
CA GLN A 74 -23.83 -6.94 10.61
C GLN A 74 -25.16 -6.61 9.91
N ASP A 75 -25.43 -5.32 9.67
CA ASP A 75 -26.57 -4.84 8.86
C ASP A 75 -27.95 -5.39 9.30
N VAL A 76 -28.49 -4.87 10.41
CA VAL A 76 -29.78 -5.29 10.98
C VAL A 76 -30.90 -4.35 10.52
N ASP A 77 -31.91 -4.89 9.84
CA ASP A 77 -33.13 -4.18 9.43
C ASP A 77 -34.35 -4.80 10.11
N ILE A 78 -35.05 -3.99 10.91
CA ILE A 78 -36.28 -4.34 11.60
C ILE A 78 -37.39 -3.44 11.09
N SER A 79 -38.48 -4.00 10.60
CA SER A 79 -39.66 -3.23 10.21
C SER A 79 -40.97 -3.87 10.63
N PHE A 80 -41.93 -3.06 11.02
CA PHE A 80 -43.27 -3.50 11.42
C PHE A 80 -44.27 -2.34 11.39
N LYS A 81 -45.56 -2.66 11.54
CA LYS A 81 -46.62 -1.69 11.82
C LYS A 81 -47.23 -1.97 13.17
N PHE A 82 -47.56 -0.93 13.93
CA PHE A 82 -48.26 -1.08 15.20
C PHE A 82 -49.45 -0.13 15.29
N LYS A 83 -50.45 -0.51 16.08
CA LYS A 83 -51.61 0.29 16.46
C LYS A 83 -51.68 0.23 17.97
N ILE A 84 -51.71 1.39 18.63
CA ILE A 84 -51.78 1.48 20.09
C ILE A 84 -53.20 1.85 20.53
N ASP A 85 -53.69 1.17 21.57
CA ASP A 85 -54.90 1.53 22.28
C ASP A 85 -54.55 2.40 23.51
N LYS A 86 -55.51 3.18 24.00
CA LYS A 86 -55.25 4.14 25.08
C LYS A 86 -54.62 3.44 26.29
N SER A 87 -53.42 3.86 26.68
CA SER A 87 -52.66 3.29 27.79
C SER A 87 -52.12 4.38 28.72
N ASN A 88 -52.17 4.13 30.03
CA ASN A 88 -51.70 5.05 31.07
C ASN A 88 -50.29 4.66 31.59
N LYS A 89 -49.62 3.71 30.94
CA LYS A 89 -48.31 3.18 31.35
C LYS A 89 -47.33 3.17 30.18
N THR A 90 -46.04 3.05 30.48
CA THR A 90 -45.03 2.80 29.45
C THR A 90 -45.15 1.35 28.99
N GLU A 91 -45.30 1.13 27.69
CA GLU A 91 -45.43 -0.20 27.12
C GLU A 91 -44.25 -0.53 26.23
N LEU A 92 -43.85 -1.80 26.25
CA LEU A 92 -42.74 -2.30 25.45
C LEU A 92 -43.26 -2.92 24.15
N ILE A 93 -42.77 -2.39 23.03
CA ILE A 93 -43.12 -2.83 21.69
C ILE A 93 -42.10 -3.86 21.19
N LEU A 94 -40.80 -3.62 21.41
CA LEU A 94 -39.72 -4.47 20.89
C LEU A 94 -38.53 -4.47 21.84
N LYS A 95 -37.92 -5.63 22.09
CA LYS A 95 -36.59 -5.74 22.71
C LYS A 95 -35.78 -6.84 22.04
N THR A 96 -34.50 -6.56 21.72
CA THR A 96 -33.66 -7.46 20.91
C THR A 96 -32.74 -8.40 21.72
N ALA A 97 -32.58 -8.19 23.02
CA ALA A 97 -31.76 -9.04 23.90
C ALA A 97 -32.14 -8.85 25.38
N PRO A 98 -31.77 -9.76 26.31
CA PRO A 98 -31.94 -9.56 27.75
C PRO A 98 -31.15 -8.37 28.29
N ASP A 99 -29.87 -8.29 27.91
CA ASP A 99 -28.85 -7.29 28.23
C ASP A 99 -28.34 -6.60 26.96
N HIS A 100 -27.89 -5.35 27.05
CA HIS A 100 -27.34 -4.61 25.91
C HIS A 100 -28.29 -4.60 24.70
N ALA A 101 -29.55 -4.23 24.89
CA ALA A 101 -30.59 -4.41 23.88
C ALA A 101 -31.00 -3.10 23.19
N LEU A 102 -31.41 -3.20 21.92
CA LEU A 102 -32.23 -2.18 21.30
C LEU A 102 -33.67 -2.40 21.78
N THR A 103 -34.25 -1.36 22.36
CA THR A 103 -35.54 -1.42 23.03
C THR A 103 -36.45 -0.32 22.50
N MET A 104 -37.61 -0.66 21.95
CA MET A 104 -38.63 0.31 21.56
C MET A 104 -39.78 0.32 22.56
N LEU A 105 -40.05 1.51 23.11
CA LEU A 105 -41.07 1.77 24.10
C LEU A 105 -42.08 2.80 23.56
N ILE A 106 -43.26 2.79 24.14
CA ILE A 106 -44.24 3.87 24.02
C ILE A 106 -44.61 4.36 25.41
N THR A 107 -44.51 5.67 25.61
CA THR A 107 -44.80 6.30 26.92
C THR A 107 -46.31 6.44 27.18
N PRO A 108 -46.75 6.74 28.42
CA PRO A 108 -48.16 7.01 28.73
C PRO A 108 -48.80 8.11 27.86
N ASN A 109 -47.99 9.04 27.34
CA ASN A 109 -48.44 10.10 26.45
C ASN A 109 -48.38 9.69 24.97
N ALA A 110 -48.40 8.39 24.67
CA ALA A 110 -48.27 7.84 23.32
C ALA A 110 -47.04 8.36 22.54
N LEU A 111 -45.92 8.65 23.21
CA LEU A 111 -44.67 9.00 22.52
C LEU A 111 -43.81 7.75 22.31
N PRO A 112 -43.48 7.39 21.05
CA PRO A 112 -42.55 6.31 20.72
C PRO A 112 -41.09 6.72 20.97
N ILE A 113 -40.37 5.88 21.71
CA ILE A 113 -38.97 6.08 22.10
C ILE A 113 -38.18 4.81 21.77
N ILE A 114 -36.98 4.98 21.22
CA ILE A 114 -35.99 3.93 21.08
C ILE A 114 -34.90 4.16 22.13
N LEU A 115 -34.67 3.17 22.98
CA LEU A 115 -33.53 3.11 23.89
C LEU A 115 -32.45 2.22 23.28
N VAL A 116 -31.23 2.76 23.25
CA VAL A 116 -30.05 2.05 22.78
C VAL A 116 -28.99 2.09 23.86
N GLU A 117 -28.52 0.94 24.30
CA GLU A 117 -27.54 0.85 25.40
C GLU A 117 -26.16 1.38 24.95
N THR A 118 -25.48 2.13 25.82
CA THR A 118 -24.25 2.86 25.49
C THR A 118 -23.03 2.26 26.18
N GLY A 119 -22.52 1.12 25.72
CA GLY A 119 -21.22 0.53 26.12
C GLY A 119 -21.02 0.16 27.61
N LYS A 120 -21.83 0.68 28.53
CA LYS A 120 -21.90 0.40 29.96
C LYS A 120 -23.28 -0.16 30.27
N LYS A 121 -23.31 -1.20 31.11
CA LYS A 121 -24.52 -1.92 31.47
C LYS A 121 -25.55 -0.97 32.11
N ASN A 122 -26.78 -0.97 31.59
CA ASN A 122 -27.92 -0.15 32.02
C ASN A 122 -27.83 1.37 31.75
N GLU A 123 -26.89 1.83 30.91
CA GLU A 123 -26.85 3.22 30.45
C GLU A 123 -27.46 3.31 29.04
N TYR A 124 -28.52 4.10 28.85
CA TYR A 124 -29.28 4.15 27.60
C TYR A 124 -29.29 5.56 26.99
N ASN A 125 -29.06 5.64 25.68
CA ASN A 125 -29.46 6.79 24.89
C ASN A 125 -30.93 6.66 24.51
N ALA A 126 -31.77 7.56 25.03
CA ALA A 126 -33.18 7.64 24.70
C ALA A 126 -33.42 8.56 23.50
N LEU A 127 -33.87 7.98 22.39
CA LEU A 127 -34.11 8.67 21.13
C LEU A 127 -35.61 8.72 20.86
N LYS A 128 -36.19 9.92 20.87
CA LYS A 128 -37.60 10.13 20.53
C LYS A 128 -37.77 10.01 19.02
N MET A 129 -38.72 9.17 18.58
CA MET A 129 -39.01 9.02 17.15
C MET A 129 -39.93 10.13 16.62
N THR A 130 -40.76 10.72 17.49
CA THR A 130 -41.66 11.83 17.16
C THR A 130 -41.62 12.90 18.24
N ILE A 131 -41.96 14.13 17.85
CA ILE A 131 -42.10 15.27 18.78
C ILE A 131 -43.50 15.29 19.41
N LEU A 132 -44.51 14.80 18.68
CA LEU A 132 -45.91 14.73 19.10
C LEU A 132 -46.34 13.29 19.41
N PRO A 133 -47.27 13.11 20.36
CA PRO A 133 -47.96 11.84 20.60
C PRO A 133 -48.53 11.23 19.32
N VAL A 134 -48.47 9.91 19.19
CA VAL A 134 -49.11 9.20 18.09
C VAL A 134 -50.60 9.03 18.36
N SER A 135 -51.40 9.04 17.31
CA SER A 135 -52.85 8.87 17.40
C SER A 135 -53.21 7.44 17.81
N THR A 136 -53.95 7.29 18.90
CA THR A 136 -54.48 5.98 19.32
C THR A 136 -55.46 5.44 18.28
N GLY A 137 -55.54 4.11 18.15
CA GLY A 137 -56.42 3.44 17.18
C GLY A 137 -56.00 3.53 15.72
N HIS A 138 -54.88 4.22 15.39
CA HIS A 138 -54.36 4.34 14.03
C HIS A 138 -53.10 3.48 13.84
N TRP A 139 -52.88 3.05 12.60
CA TRP A 139 -51.69 2.26 12.23
C TRP A 139 -50.51 3.17 11.96
N HIS A 140 -49.38 2.88 12.61
CA HIS A 140 -48.11 3.56 12.41
C HIS A 140 -47.04 2.59 11.88
N SER A 141 -46.20 3.03 10.95
CA SER A 141 -45.08 2.23 10.42
C SER A 141 -43.76 2.58 11.09
N VAL A 142 -42.95 1.55 11.35
CA VAL A 142 -41.62 1.69 11.93
C VAL A 142 -40.64 0.89 11.10
N ARG A 143 -39.48 1.51 10.82
CA ARG A 143 -38.29 0.81 10.32
C ARG A 143 -37.08 1.28 11.11
N ILE A 144 -36.26 0.34 11.54
CA ILE A 144 -35.01 0.55 12.28
C ILE A 144 -33.94 -0.16 11.49
N HIS A 145 -32.93 0.58 11.04
CA HIS A 145 -31.82 0.05 10.26
C HIS A 145 -30.52 0.39 10.97
N PHE A 146 -29.71 -0.63 11.22
CA PHE A 146 -28.40 -0.50 11.83
C PHE A 146 -27.34 -1.09 10.92
N TRP A 147 -26.43 -0.28 10.38
CA TRP A 147 -25.38 -0.71 9.46
C TRP A 147 -23.98 -0.27 9.93
N ASN A 148 -22.93 -0.89 9.37
CA ASN A 148 -21.51 -0.55 9.58
C ASN A 148 -21.06 -0.45 11.05
N GLN A 149 -21.62 -1.29 11.93
CA GLN A 149 -21.30 -1.40 13.37
C GLN A 149 -21.47 -0.11 14.21
N HIS A 150 -21.80 1.06 13.65
CA HIS A 150 -21.88 2.33 14.39
C HIS A 150 -22.95 3.32 13.90
N GLN A 151 -23.76 3.00 12.88
CA GLN A 151 -24.78 3.91 12.37
C GLN A 151 -26.19 3.34 12.55
N LEU A 152 -27.05 4.10 13.22
CA LEU A 152 -28.45 3.79 13.48
C LEU A 152 -29.35 4.80 12.77
N SER A 153 -30.21 4.31 11.88
CA SER A 153 -31.23 5.10 11.18
C SER A 153 -32.62 4.56 11.47
N THR A 154 -33.60 5.46 11.63
CA THR A 154 -34.99 5.07 11.88
C THR A 154 -35.98 5.88 11.06
N TRP A 155 -37.05 5.20 10.65
CA TRP A 155 -38.19 5.79 9.94
C TRP A 155 -39.46 5.55 10.75
N PHE A 156 -40.29 6.58 10.85
CA PHE A 156 -41.61 6.54 11.44
C PHE A 156 -42.62 7.09 10.42
N ASP A 157 -43.67 6.33 10.12
CA ASP A 157 -44.66 6.67 9.08
C ASP A 157 -44.00 7.04 7.74
N ASN A 158 -42.98 6.24 7.38
CA ASN A 158 -42.12 6.40 6.20
C ASN A 158 -41.32 7.71 6.13
N GLN A 159 -41.34 8.54 7.18
CA GLN A 159 -40.48 9.70 7.31
C GLN A 159 -39.22 9.32 8.09
N HIS A 160 -38.07 9.73 7.60
CA HIS A 160 -36.80 9.55 8.29
C HIS A 160 -36.74 10.45 9.54
N LYS A 161 -36.41 9.88 10.71
CA LYS A 161 -36.48 10.59 12.00
C LYS A 161 -35.15 10.68 12.73
N ILE A 162 -34.40 9.58 12.74
CA ILE A 162 -33.12 9.48 13.46
C ILE A 162 -32.08 8.99 12.47
N ASN A 163 -30.91 9.62 12.46
CA ASN A 163 -29.70 9.13 11.82
C ASN A 163 -28.51 9.55 12.67
N ILE A 164 -27.95 8.60 13.41
CA ILE A 164 -26.86 8.85 14.36
C ILE A 164 -25.74 7.88 14.04
N GLN A 165 -24.53 8.43 13.96
CA GLN A 165 -23.30 7.66 13.89
C GLN A 165 -22.54 7.84 15.21
N SER A 166 -22.28 6.76 15.94
CA SER A 166 -21.53 6.83 17.19
C SER A 166 -20.95 5.48 17.57
N ASP A 167 -19.67 5.49 17.94
CA ASP A 167 -18.95 4.32 18.47
C ASP A 167 -19.50 3.83 19.81
N LYS A 168 -20.35 4.65 20.46
CA LYS A 168 -21.02 4.31 21.73
C LYS A 168 -22.30 3.50 21.54
N ILE A 169 -22.84 3.39 20.32
CA ILE A 169 -24.02 2.58 20.04
C ILE A 169 -23.58 1.12 20.00
N ASN A 170 -23.98 0.33 21.00
CA ASN A 170 -23.67 -1.09 21.05
C ASN A 170 -24.88 -1.87 21.60
N PHE A 171 -25.48 -2.71 20.76
CA PHE A 171 -26.57 -3.58 21.18
C PHE A 171 -26.47 -4.98 20.56
N LYS A 172 -26.99 -5.96 21.28
CA LYS A 172 -27.09 -7.37 20.91
C LYS A 172 -28.47 -7.66 20.31
N VAL A 173 -28.50 -8.62 19.40
CA VAL A 173 -29.74 -9.26 18.94
C VAL A 173 -29.61 -10.75 19.24
N SER A 174 -30.05 -11.13 20.44
CA SER A 174 -29.96 -12.51 20.95
C SER A 174 -31.34 -13.14 21.19
N GLN A 175 -32.33 -12.31 21.53
CA GLN A 175 -33.69 -12.76 21.80
C GLN A 175 -34.66 -11.62 21.49
N ILE A 176 -35.47 -11.79 20.44
CA ILE A 176 -36.43 -10.77 20.04
C ILE A 176 -37.76 -11.05 20.73
N LYS A 177 -38.21 -10.11 21.56
CA LYS A 177 -39.57 -10.08 22.10
C LYS A 177 -40.33 -8.90 21.54
N ILE A 178 -41.56 -9.16 21.13
CA ILE A 178 -42.48 -8.18 20.56
C ILE A 178 -43.72 -8.13 21.46
N GLY A 179 -44.11 -6.92 21.86
CA GLY A 179 -45.33 -6.69 22.63
C GLY A 179 -45.31 -7.17 24.09
N SER A 180 -44.13 -7.46 24.67
CA SER A 180 -44.00 -7.79 26.10
C SER A 180 -42.59 -7.60 26.63
N SER A 181 -42.46 -7.32 27.92
CA SER A 181 -41.20 -7.24 28.67
C SER A 181 -40.48 -8.60 28.79
N LEU A 182 -39.13 -8.58 28.80
CA LEU A 182 -38.33 -9.79 29.05
C LEU A 182 -38.48 -10.30 30.50
N ASN A 183 -38.84 -9.40 31.45
CA ASN A 183 -38.86 -9.67 32.89
C ASN A 183 -40.24 -9.49 33.55
N THR A 184 -41.27 -9.05 32.81
CA THR A 184 -42.64 -8.86 33.33
C THR A 184 -43.67 -9.32 32.29
N ALA A 185 -44.72 -10.01 32.74
CA ALA A 185 -45.76 -10.60 31.91
C ALA A 185 -46.81 -9.60 31.40
N GLU A 186 -46.53 -8.29 31.44
CA GLU A 186 -47.50 -7.28 31.01
C GLU A 186 -47.44 -7.11 29.47
N PRO A 187 -48.55 -7.41 28.77
CA PRO A 187 -48.60 -7.27 27.32
C PRO A 187 -48.75 -5.81 26.91
N PHE A 188 -48.24 -5.49 25.73
CA PHE A 188 -48.52 -4.27 24.98
C PHE A 188 -50.01 -4.18 24.65
N ASN A 189 -50.62 -3.02 24.88
CA ASN A 189 -52.04 -2.81 24.64
C ASN A 189 -52.25 -2.26 23.21
N GLY A 190 -52.31 -3.18 22.26
CA GLY A 190 -52.50 -2.85 20.86
C GLY A 190 -52.28 -4.01 19.90
N GLU A 191 -52.10 -3.68 18.62
CA GLU A 191 -51.87 -4.67 17.56
C GLU A 191 -50.56 -4.41 16.84
N ILE A 192 -49.85 -5.46 16.46
CA ILE A 192 -48.62 -5.39 15.67
C ILE A 192 -48.77 -6.29 14.44
N LYS A 193 -48.35 -5.82 13.26
CA LYS A 193 -48.41 -6.59 12.01
C LYS A 193 -47.22 -6.34 11.10
N ASN A 194 -47.01 -7.26 10.17
CA ASN A 194 -45.96 -7.22 9.15
C ASN A 194 -44.56 -7.07 9.75
N PHE A 195 -44.30 -7.79 10.84
CA PHE A 195 -42.97 -7.79 11.44
C PHE A 195 -41.99 -8.52 10.52
N LYS A 196 -40.90 -7.85 10.18
CA LYS A 196 -39.79 -8.35 9.38
C LYS A 196 -38.48 -8.03 10.08
N LEU A 197 -37.62 -9.03 10.13
CA LEU A 197 -36.22 -8.90 10.52
C LEU A 197 -35.36 -9.46 9.40
N SER A 198 -34.43 -8.64 8.93
CA SER A 198 -33.33 -9.07 8.06
C SER A 198 -32.01 -8.73 8.73
N TYR A 199 -31.05 -9.66 8.68
CA TYR A 199 -29.70 -9.41 9.18
C TYR A 199 -28.66 -10.15 8.33
N SER A 200 -27.40 -9.74 8.45
CA SER A 200 -26.24 -10.45 7.89
C SER A 200 -25.32 -11.01 8.97
N LYS A 201 -24.72 -12.17 8.71
CA LYS A 201 -23.78 -12.84 9.62
C LYS A 201 -22.44 -13.10 8.95
N ILE A 202 -21.34 -12.87 9.69
CA ILE A 202 -20.00 -13.31 9.28
C ILE A 202 -19.77 -14.77 9.70
N ASN A 203 -19.33 -15.61 8.77
CA ASN A 203 -19.02 -17.01 9.04
C ASN A 203 -17.63 -17.15 9.71
N ILE A 204 -17.59 -17.34 11.04
CA ILE A 204 -16.36 -17.47 11.84
C ILE A 204 -15.49 -18.68 11.45
N ASP A 205 -16.09 -19.80 11.04
CA ASP A 205 -15.33 -21.01 10.67
C ASP A 205 -14.45 -20.75 9.44
N LEU A 206 -14.92 -19.89 8.52
CA LEU A 206 -14.12 -19.45 7.38
C LEU A 206 -12.95 -18.55 7.82
N ALA A 207 -13.20 -17.58 8.73
CA ALA A 207 -12.17 -16.69 9.29
C ALA A 207 -11.03 -17.48 9.98
N TYR A 208 -11.38 -18.50 10.75
CA TYR A 208 -10.41 -19.38 11.42
C TYR A 208 -9.60 -20.22 10.42
N ARG A 209 -10.24 -20.74 9.37
CA ARG A 209 -9.55 -21.46 8.28
C ARG A 209 -8.58 -20.54 7.53
N ILE A 210 -8.95 -19.29 7.26
CA ILE A 210 -8.07 -18.30 6.62
C ILE A 210 -6.86 -17.98 7.50
N TYR A 211 -7.06 -17.82 8.82
CA TYR A 211 -5.98 -17.62 9.77
C TYR A 211 -5.00 -18.82 9.78
N ILE A 212 -5.51 -20.05 9.76
CA ILE A 212 -4.68 -21.26 9.65
C ILE A 212 -3.91 -21.27 8.32
N PHE A 213 -4.57 -21.00 7.20
CA PHE A 213 -3.93 -20.94 5.88
C PHE A 213 -2.82 -19.88 5.81
N LYS A 214 -3.04 -18.68 6.38
CA LYS A 214 -2.03 -17.63 6.50
C LYS A 214 -0.78 -18.13 7.24
N ASN A 215 -0.97 -18.81 8.37
CA ASN A 215 0.14 -19.33 9.17
C ASN A 215 0.89 -20.48 8.48
N ILE A 216 0.18 -21.40 7.81
CA ILE A 216 0.80 -22.48 7.03
C ILE A 216 1.65 -21.89 5.88
N PHE A 217 1.14 -20.87 5.19
CA PHE A 217 1.86 -20.21 4.11
C PHE A 217 3.12 -19.48 4.61
N CYS A 218 3.04 -18.78 5.74
CA CYS A 218 4.21 -18.18 6.40
C CYS A 218 5.25 -19.25 6.80
N CYS A 219 4.82 -20.37 7.38
CA CYS A 219 5.70 -21.49 7.73
C CYS A 219 6.37 -22.10 6.49
N PHE A 220 5.65 -22.26 5.38
CA PHE A 220 6.20 -22.74 4.12
C PHE A 220 7.22 -21.77 3.52
N GLY A 221 6.95 -20.45 3.58
CA GLY A 221 7.89 -19.40 3.20
C GLY A 221 9.17 -19.43 4.04
N ILE A 222 9.06 -19.59 5.36
CA ILE A 222 10.21 -19.70 6.28
C ILE A 222 11.01 -20.98 5.99
N LEU A 223 10.35 -22.12 5.76
CA LEU A 223 11.03 -23.37 5.43
C LEU A 223 11.74 -23.31 4.08
N LEU A 224 11.13 -22.69 3.07
CA LEU A 224 11.78 -22.40 1.79
C LEU A 224 12.98 -21.47 1.97
N PHE A 225 12.85 -20.44 2.80
CA PHE A 225 13.93 -19.50 3.11
C PHE A 225 15.10 -20.18 3.85
N ILE A 226 14.82 -21.04 4.85
CA ILE A 226 15.84 -21.82 5.57
C ILE A 226 16.52 -22.83 4.63
N PHE A 227 15.74 -23.54 3.81
CA PHE A 227 16.27 -24.47 2.81
C PHE A 227 17.17 -23.75 1.80
N PHE A 228 16.75 -22.55 1.38
CA PHE A 228 17.50 -21.70 0.48
C PHE A 228 18.79 -21.17 1.11
N LEU A 229 18.76 -20.67 2.36
CA LEU A 229 19.93 -20.23 3.11
C LEU A 229 20.96 -21.35 3.31
N ARG A 230 20.49 -22.57 3.63
CA ARG A 230 21.36 -23.75 3.83
C ARG A 230 22.05 -24.18 2.54
N PHE A 231 21.36 -24.10 1.40
CA PHE A 231 21.97 -24.38 0.09
C PHE A 231 22.96 -23.27 -0.33
N TRP A 232 22.77 -22.04 0.17
CA TRP A 232 23.54 -20.88 -0.23
C TRP A 232 24.85 -20.67 0.55
N SER A 233 24.95 -21.16 1.80
CA SER A 233 26.18 -21.02 2.60
C SER A 233 27.40 -21.75 2.01
N GLU A 234 27.21 -22.63 1.04
CA GLU A 234 28.28 -23.46 0.45
C GLU A 234 28.99 -22.80 -0.76
N GLN A 235 28.52 -21.65 -1.27
CA GLN A 235 29.07 -21.01 -2.49
C GLN A 235 29.26 -19.49 -2.34
N PRO A 236 30.36 -18.99 -1.74
CA PRO A 236 30.53 -17.57 -1.42
C PRO A 236 30.78 -16.67 -2.66
N ILE A 237 31.13 -17.26 -3.81
CA ILE A 237 31.37 -16.55 -5.09
C ILE A 237 30.37 -17.07 -6.12
N LEU A 238 29.67 -16.17 -6.80
CA LEU A 238 28.66 -16.53 -7.79
C LEU A 238 29.09 -16.08 -9.19
N THR A 239 28.94 -16.96 -10.18
CA THR A 239 29.03 -16.56 -11.59
C THR A 239 27.87 -15.65 -11.97
N LYS A 240 28.01 -14.86 -13.04
CA LYS A 240 26.92 -14.04 -13.58
C LYS A 240 25.63 -14.84 -13.80
N ASN A 241 25.71 -15.99 -14.45
CA ASN A 241 24.55 -16.82 -14.74
C ASN A 241 23.87 -17.32 -13.45
N GLN A 242 24.64 -17.71 -12.44
CA GLN A 242 24.09 -18.05 -11.12
C GLN A 242 23.41 -16.85 -10.48
N LYS A 243 24.03 -15.66 -10.47
CA LYS A 243 23.40 -14.43 -9.94
C LYS A 243 22.04 -14.18 -10.61
N VAL A 244 21.97 -14.25 -11.94
CA VAL A 244 20.72 -14.03 -12.70
C VAL A 244 19.67 -15.10 -12.42
N GLU A 245 20.03 -16.39 -12.51
CA GLU A 245 19.08 -17.49 -12.29
C GLU A 245 18.50 -17.48 -10.88
N TRP A 246 19.33 -17.24 -9.88
CA TRP A 246 18.93 -17.25 -8.48
C TRP A 246 18.07 -16.04 -8.13
N PHE A 247 18.46 -14.87 -8.64
CA PHE A 247 17.65 -13.65 -8.51
C PHE A 247 16.27 -13.83 -9.14
N SER A 248 16.24 -14.26 -10.40
CA SER A 248 15.00 -14.52 -11.15
C SER A 248 14.12 -15.55 -10.44
N PHE A 249 14.68 -16.66 -9.97
CA PHE A 249 13.94 -17.68 -9.24
C PHE A 249 13.32 -17.14 -7.94
N ALA A 250 14.09 -16.40 -7.15
CA ALA A 250 13.60 -15.81 -5.92
C ALA A 250 12.49 -14.77 -6.19
N LEU A 251 12.65 -13.92 -7.21
CA LEU A 251 11.62 -12.97 -7.62
C LEU A 251 10.33 -13.66 -8.04
N LEU A 252 10.41 -14.75 -8.80
CA LEU A 252 9.22 -15.49 -9.21
C LEU A 252 8.47 -16.06 -7.99
N ILE A 253 9.20 -16.65 -7.03
CA ILE A 253 8.59 -17.13 -5.78
C ILE A 253 7.96 -15.98 -5.00
N GLY A 254 8.68 -14.88 -4.84
CA GLY A 254 8.21 -13.69 -4.15
C GLY A 254 6.94 -13.11 -4.78
N PHE A 255 6.91 -13.00 -6.11
CA PHE A 255 5.75 -12.56 -6.87
C PHE A 255 4.56 -13.50 -6.72
N ILE A 256 4.77 -14.82 -6.79
CA ILE A 256 3.69 -15.80 -6.56
C ILE A 256 3.14 -15.69 -5.14
N ALA A 257 4.01 -15.54 -4.13
CA ALA A 257 3.60 -15.36 -2.74
C ALA A 257 2.75 -14.10 -2.55
N MET A 258 3.16 -13.00 -3.16
CA MET A 258 2.43 -11.74 -3.18
C MET A 258 1.05 -11.89 -3.84
N MET A 259 0.98 -12.44 -5.05
CA MET A 259 -0.30 -12.64 -5.74
C MET A 259 -1.25 -13.55 -4.95
N THR A 260 -0.70 -14.58 -4.29
CA THR A 260 -1.48 -15.48 -3.44
C THR A 260 -2.03 -14.75 -2.22
N TYR A 261 -1.21 -13.93 -1.55
CA TYR A 261 -1.66 -13.11 -0.43
C TYR A 261 -2.76 -12.14 -0.85
N GLN A 262 -2.57 -11.40 -1.94
CA GLN A 262 -3.59 -10.47 -2.45
C GLN A 262 -4.90 -11.20 -2.81
N PHE A 263 -4.81 -12.37 -3.44
CA PHE A 263 -5.98 -13.19 -3.72
C PHE A 263 -6.72 -13.60 -2.44
N ILE A 264 -6.00 -14.09 -1.42
CA ILE A 264 -6.58 -14.44 -0.12
C ILE A 264 -7.24 -13.20 0.52
N MET A 265 -6.53 -12.07 0.56
CA MET A 265 -7.06 -10.86 1.20
C MET A 265 -8.31 -10.32 0.47
N SER A 266 -8.29 -10.27 -0.86
CA SER A 266 -9.43 -9.79 -1.66
C SER A 266 -10.67 -10.70 -1.59
N VAL A 267 -10.48 -12.03 -1.58
CA VAL A 267 -11.58 -12.99 -1.52
C VAL A 267 -12.23 -13.02 -0.15
N TYR A 268 -11.42 -13.02 0.90
CA TYR A 268 -11.92 -13.30 2.25
C TYR A 268 -12.17 -12.05 3.08
N PHE A 269 -11.60 -10.92 2.67
CA PHE A 269 -11.75 -9.66 3.36
C PHE A 269 -12.10 -8.52 2.38
N PRO A 270 -13.21 -8.64 1.62
CA PRO A 270 -13.57 -7.69 0.57
C PRO A 270 -13.89 -6.28 1.09
N ASN A 271 -14.20 -6.16 2.38
CA ASN A 271 -14.51 -4.90 3.04
C ASN A 271 -13.31 -4.26 3.75
N LEU A 272 -12.12 -4.89 3.67
CA LEU A 272 -10.93 -4.24 4.22
C LEU A 272 -10.60 -2.98 3.42
N PRO A 273 -10.14 -1.91 4.09
CA PRO A 273 -9.60 -0.75 3.42
C PRO A 273 -8.53 -1.17 2.40
N GLY A 274 -8.47 -0.48 1.26
CA GLY A 274 -7.61 -0.85 0.14
C GLY A 274 -6.15 -1.13 0.52
N HIS A 275 -5.58 -0.42 1.51
CA HIS A 275 -4.19 -0.68 1.94
C HIS A 275 -4.01 -2.11 2.44
N GLN A 276 -5.00 -2.70 3.09
CA GLN A 276 -4.86 -4.00 3.76
C GLN A 276 -5.07 -5.17 2.80
N SER A 277 -5.61 -4.92 1.60
CA SER A 277 -5.91 -5.95 0.60
C SER A 277 -4.96 -5.97 -0.60
N THR A 278 -4.03 -5.00 -0.72
CA THR A 278 -3.09 -4.92 -1.84
C THR A 278 -1.65 -4.68 -1.37
N PHE A 279 -0.68 -5.00 -2.24
CA PHE A 279 0.75 -4.78 -2.02
C PHE A 279 1.27 -3.49 -2.68
N VAL A 280 0.48 -2.92 -3.60
CA VAL A 280 0.66 -1.58 -4.16
C VAL A 280 -0.12 -0.57 -3.32
N TYR A 281 0.11 0.72 -3.56
CA TYR A 281 -0.51 1.77 -2.79
C TYR A 281 -2.04 1.80 -3.02
N PRO A 282 -2.86 1.95 -1.96
CA PRO A 282 -4.31 2.04 -2.11
C PRO A 282 -4.77 3.43 -2.60
N HIS A 283 -4.71 3.67 -3.90
CA HIS A 283 -5.28 4.89 -4.43
C HIS A 283 -6.75 4.75 -4.76
N SER A 284 -7.46 5.88 -4.72
CA SER A 284 -8.79 6.00 -5.30
C SER A 284 -8.79 5.69 -6.81
N PHE A 285 -7.66 5.93 -7.50
CA PHE A 285 -7.49 5.70 -8.94
C PHE A 285 -6.03 5.34 -9.30
N PRO A 286 -5.78 4.36 -10.21
CA PRO A 286 -4.44 4.06 -10.75
C PRO A 286 -3.83 5.25 -11.49
N PHE A 287 -2.50 5.30 -11.56
CA PHE A 287 -1.70 6.29 -12.28
C PHE A 287 -1.92 7.74 -11.82
N SER A 288 -2.32 7.91 -10.56
CA SER A 288 -2.75 9.19 -9.97
C SER A 288 -1.69 10.27 -10.10
N ASP A 289 -0.42 9.98 -9.81
CA ASP A 289 0.67 10.96 -9.88
C ASP A 289 0.86 11.51 -11.29
N TRP A 290 0.79 10.65 -12.30
CA TRP A 290 0.94 11.06 -13.69
C TRP A 290 -0.25 11.90 -14.16
N LEU A 291 -1.47 11.43 -13.87
CA LEU A 291 -2.69 12.12 -14.30
C LEU A 291 -2.75 13.52 -13.71
N VAL A 292 -2.45 13.67 -12.42
CA VAL A 292 -2.38 14.98 -11.76
C VAL A 292 -1.29 15.85 -12.41
N THR A 293 -0.13 15.28 -12.70
CA THR A 293 0.99 16.04 -13.31
C THR A 293 0.65 16.52 -14.72
N LEU A 294 -0.02 15.70 -15.53
CA LEU A 294 -0.42 16.07 -16.89
C LEU A 294 -1.41 17.25 -16.90
N MET A 295 -2.35 17.27 -15.96
CA MET A 295 -3.42 18.30 -15.92
C MET A 295 -2.88 19.74 -15.82
N TYR A 296 -1.65 19.92 -15.36
CA TYR A 296 -1.03 21.24 -15.19
C TYR A 296 -0.60 21.93 -16.49
N GLY A 297 -0.26 21.18 -17.54
CA GLY A 297 0.30 21.75 -18.77
C GLY A 297 1.47 22.72 -18.52
N LEU A 298 1.42 23.91 -19.13
CA LEU A 298 2.40 25.00 -18.93
C LEU A 298 2.02 26.00 -17.82
N ASN A 299 1.07 25.65 -16.95
CA ASN A 299 0.67 26.47 -15.82
C ASN A 299 0.70 25.70 -14.49
N PRO A 300 1.83 25.09 -14.10
CA PRO A 300 1.85 24.12 -13.02
C PRO A 300 1.69 24.66 -11.62
N TYR A 301 1.97 25.94 -11.39
CA TYR A 301 1.97 26.51 -10.03
C TYR A 301 0.77 27.41 -9.74
N ASN A 302 0.06 27.87 -10.77
CA ASN A 302 -1.09 28.77 -10.64
C ASN A 302 -2.41 28.01 -10.86
N THR A 303 -2.66 27.08 -9.95
CA THR A 303 -3.84 26.19 -9.93
C THR A 303 -4.35 26.04 -8.49
N PRO A 304 -5.63 25.66 -8.27
CA PRO A 304 -6.18 25.46 -6.93
C PRO A 304 -5.39 24.48 -6.07
N ILE A 305 -4.77 23.49 -6.71
CA ILE A 305 -3.78 22.59 -6.13
C ILE A 305 -2.47 22.90 -6.85
N PRO A 306 -1.54 23.67 -6.27
CA PRO A 306 -0.28 23.99 -6.93
C PRO A 306 0.59 22.73 -7.11
N GLY A 307 1.28 22.66 -8.24
CA GLY A 307 2.23 21.62 -8.53
C GLY A 307 3.42 21.60 -7.56
N ALA A 308 3.85 20.40 -7.17
CA ALA A 308 4.95 20.17 -6.24
C ALA A 308 6.30 19.80 -6.90
N TYR A 309 6.32 19.59 -8.22
CA TYR A 309 7.53 19.17 -8.94
C TYR A 309 8.39 20.36 -9.40
N PHE A 310 9.66 20.07 -9.72
CA PHE A 310 10.56 21.07 -10.29
C PHE A 310 10.10 21.47 -11.70
N PRO A 311 10.45 22.69 -12.16
CA PRO A 311 9.98 23.20 -13.45
C PRO A 311 10.24 22.26 -14.64
N PHE A 312 11.42 21.64 -14.70
CA PHE A 312 11.75 20.75 -15.83
C PHE A 312 10.85 19.53 -15.92
N SER A 313 10.30 19.06 -14.80
CA SER A 313 9.34 17.94 -14.76
C SER A 313 8.10 18.23 -15.60
N TYR A 314 7.53 19.43 -15.49
CA TYR A 314 6.32 19.80 -16.25
C TYR A 314 6.62 19.98 -17.72
N LEU A 315 7.76 20.59 -18.06
CA LEU A 315 8.20 20.70 -19.45
C LEU A 315 8.46 19.30 -20.07
N LEU A 316 9.01 18.37 -19.29
CA LEU A 316 9.27 17.00 -19.70
C LEU A 316 7.98 16.22 -19.99
N VAL A 317 6.94 16.39 -19.19
CA VAL A 317 5.65 15.72 -19.41
C VAL A 317 4.74 16.44 -20.41
N TYR A 318 5.02 17.70 -20.71
CA TYR A 318 4.17 18.52 -21.58
C TYR A 318 3.89 17.90 -22.97
N PRO A 319 4.84 17.23 -23.66
CA PRO A 319 4.54 16.53 -24.90
C PRO A 319 3.46 15.46 -24.74
N PHE A 320 3.40 14.77 -23.59
CA PHE A 320 2.36 13.78 -23.31
C PHE A 320 1.01 14.44 -23.00
N PHE A 321 1.02 15.62 -22.39
CA PHE A 321 -0.20 16.42 -22.22
C PHE A 321 -0.82 16.79 -23.58
N LEU A 322 0.00 17.18 -24.55
CA LEU A 322 -0.46 17.50 -25.91
C LEU A 322 -1.10 16.30 -26.64
N MET A 323 -0.77 15.07 -26.24
CA MET A 323 -1.34 13.85 -26.80
C MET A 323 -2.71 13.48 -26.20
N GLY A 324 -3.20 14.25 -25.23
CA GLY A 324 -4.49 13.99 -24.57
C GLY A 324 -4.54 12.62 -23.91
N SER A 325 -5.58 11.84 -24.20
CA SER A 325 -5.80 10.50 -23.62
C SER A 325 -4.72 9.47 -23.99
N LEU A 326 -3.94 9.71 -25.05
CA LEU A 326 -2.85 8.82 -25.45
C LEU A 326 -1.54 9.07 -24.68
N GLY A 327 -1.41 10.21 -24.01
CA GLY A 327 -0.18 10.60 -23.31
C GLY A 327 0.24 9.59 -22.22
N LEU A 328 -0.70 9.18 -21.37
CA LEU A 328 -0.44 8.20 -20.30
C LEU A 328 -0.06 6.81 -20.87
N PRO A 329 -0.85 6.17 -21.75
CA PRO A 329 -0.47 4.89 -22.35
C PRO A 329 0.92 4.89 -23.02
N ILE A 330 1.25 5.97 -23.74
CA ILE A 330 2.56 6.09 -24.40
C ILE A 330 3.67 6.23 -23.36
N GLY A 331 3.47 7.04 -22.30
CA GLY A 331 4.43 7.17 -21.21
C GLY A 331 4.72 5.84 -20.52
N ILE A 332 3.67 5.08 -20.22
CA ILE A 332 3.78 3.73 -19.62
C ILE A 332 4.46 2.73 -20.56
N MET A 333 4.15 2.79 -21.86
CA MET A 333 4.81 1.95 -22.87
C MET A 333 6.30 2.24 -22.96
N ILE A 334 6.70 3.52 -22.95
CA ILE A 334 8.11 3.93 -22.95
C ILE A 334 8.81 3.43 -21.69
N PHE A 335 8.19 3.59 -20.51
CA PHE A 335 8.73 3.08 -19.25
C PHE A 335 8.95 1.57 -19.28
N THR A 336 7.89 0.82 -19.60
CA THR A 336 7.92 -0.65 -19.59
C THR A 336 8.92 -1.16 -20.61
N GLY A 337 8.92 -0.60 -21.83
CA GLY A 337 9.88 -0.92 -22.87
C GLY A 337 11.32 -0.63 -22.44
N PHE A 338 11.56 0.52 -21.78
CA PHE A 338 12.89 0.85 -21.26
C PHE A 338 13.36 -0.13 -20.20
N VAL A 339 12.53 -0.48 -19.21
CA VAL A 339 12.91 -1.46 -18.16
C VAL A 339 13.29 -2.80 -18.79
N VAL A 340 12.48 -3.30 -19.73
CA VAL A 340 12.75 -4.56 -20.45
C VAL A 340 14.07 -4.47 -21.22
N ILE A 341 14.30 -3.40 -21.98
CA ILE A 341 15.53 -3.18 -22.75
C ILE A 341 16.75 -3.06 -21.82
N PHE A 342 16.62 -2.31 -20.71
CA PHE A 342 17.68 -2.11 -19.73
C PHE A 342 18.10 -3.45 -19.12
N VAL A 343 17.13 -4.25 -18.66
CA VAL A 343 17.39 -5.60 -18.13
C VAL A 343 18.01 -6.49 -19.21
N ALA A 344 17.45 -6.53 -20.42
CA ALA A 344 17.98 -7.33 -21.52
C ALA A 344 19.45 -6.96 -21.87
N TYR A 345 19.76 -5.66 -21.89
CA TYR A 345 21.11 -5.15 -22.17
C TYR A 345 22.12 -5.56 -21.11
N TYR A 346 21.84 -5.27 -19.84
CA TYR A 346 22.80 -5.53 -18.76
C TYR A 346 22.91 -7.00 -18.42
N PHE A 347 21.83 -7.77 -18.52
CA PHE A 347 21.87 -9.17 -18.19
C PHE A 347 22.49 -9.99 -19.34
N ARG A 348 22.81 -9.33 -20.47
CA ARG A 348 23.46 -9.79 -21.72
C ARG A 348 23.09 -11.20 -22.16
N LEU A 349 22.38 -11.23 -23.27
CA LEU A 349 22.15 -12.38 -24.15
C LEU A 349 23.41 -12.83 -24.92
N GLU A 350 24.65 -12.53 -24.50
CA GLU A 350 25.85 -12.82 -25.33
C GLU A 350 26.07 -14.33 -25.60
N ASP A 351 25.50 -15.22 -24.78
CA ASP A 351 25.51 -16.66 -25.04
C ASP A 351 24.44 -17.14 -26.05
N VAL A 352 23.55 -16.25 -26.49
CA VAL A 352 22.42 -16.58 -27.39
C VAL A 352 22.86 -16.89 -28.82
N ALA A 353 23.97 -16.30 -29.28
CA ALA A 353 24.44 -16.51 -30.64
C ALA A 353 25.03 -17.92 -30.88
N LYS A 354 25.20 -18.75 -29.85
CA LYS A 354 25.82 -20.08 -29.97
C LYS A 354 24.90 -21.25 -29.66
N ASN A 355 23.76 -21.08 -28.99
CA ASN A 355 22.86 -22.19 -28.62
C ASN A 355 21.39 -21.75 -28.41
N ASN A 356 20.45 -22.34 -29.17
CA ASN A 356 19.01 -22.04 -29.09
C ASN A 356 18.36 -22.26 -27.72
N ILE A 357 18.92 -23.13 -26.87
CA ILE A 357 18.42 -23.41 -25.51
C ILE A 357 18.67 -22.22 -24.55
N ILE A 358 19.70 -21.41 -24.82
CA ILE A 358 20.09 -20.26 -23.99
C ILE A 358 19.16 -19.06 -24.22
N LEU A 359 18.52 -18.99 -25.39
CA LEU A 359 17.58 -17.93 -25.75
C LEU A 359 16.32 -17.96 -24.88
N THR A 360 15.71 -19.13 -24.67
CA THR A 360 14.46 -19.26 -23.90
C THR A 360 14.66 -19.04 -22.39
N SER A 361 15.78 -19.52 -21.82
CA SER A 361 16.10 -19.25 -20.40
C SER A 361 16.33 -17.77 -20.12
N ASN A 362 16.92 -17.04 -21.07
CA ASN A 362 17.19 -15.62 -20.90
C ASN A 362 15.94 -14.76 -21.08
N LEU A 363 15.06 -15.06 -22.04
CA LEU A 363 13.77 -14.37 -22.16
C LEU A 363 12.92 -14.53 -20.90
N LYS A 364 12.88 -15.73 -20.33
CA LYS A 364 12.22 -16.00 -19.04
C LYS A 364 12.77 -15.10 -17.93
N ASN A 365 14.10 -15.02 -17.78
CA ASN A 365 14.72 -14.20 -16.74
C ASN A 365 14.49 -12.70 -16.97
N ILE A 366 14.55 -12.23 -18.22
CA ILE A 366 14.23 -10.84 -18.57
C ILE A 366 12.80 -10.52 -18.15
N PHE A 367 11.83 -11.34 -18.54
CA PHE A 367 10.43 -11.15 -18.18
C PHE A 367 10.23 -11.09 -16.66
N ILE A 368 10.78 -12.06 -15.92
CA ILE A 368 10.63 -12.12 -14.46
C ILE A 368 11.26 -10.90 -13.79
N ILE A 369 12.50 -10.58 -14.15
CA ILE A 369 13.26 -9.52 -13.47
C ILE A 369 12.69 -8.13 -13.79
N SER A 370 12.27 -7.89 -15.03
CA SER A 370 11.68 -6.62 -15.43
C SER A 370 10.26 -6.46 -14.91
N LEU A 371 9.36 -7.40 -15.23
CA LEU A 371 7.92 -7.22 -15.08
C LEU A 371 7.31 -7.84 -13.82
N LEU A 372 8.01 -8.73 -13.11
CA LEU A 372 7.51 -9.36 -11.88
C LEU A 372 8.19 -8.83 -10.61
N SER A 373 9.00 -7.77 -10.72
CA SER A 373 9.67 -7.17 -9.58
C SER A 373 8.77 -6.17 -8.85
N TYR A 374 8.91 -6.09 -7.53
CA TYR A 374 8.18 -5.12 -6.71
C TYR A 374 8.43 -3.66 -7.14
N PRO A 375 9.68 -3.23 -7.40
CA PRO A 375 9.94 -1.85 -7.81
C PRO A 375 9.27 -1.46 -9.12
N PHE A 376 9.13 -2.41 -10.07
CA PHE A 376 8.40 -2.17 -11.30
C PHE A 376 6.91 -1.92 -11.03
N TRP A 377 6.24 -2.83 -10.30
CA TRP A 377 4.80 -2.73 -10.05
C TRP A 377 4.43 -1.47 -9.27
N PHE A 378 5.20 -1.10 -8.25
CA PHE A 378 4.91 0.09 -7.46
C PHE A 378 5.07 1.38 -8.29
N THR A 379 6.08 1.44 -9.15
CA THR A 379 6.29 2.58 -10.06
C THR A 379 5.24 2.63 -11.16
N PHE A 380 4.86 1.46 -11.69
CA PHE A 380 3.86 1.32 -12.73
C PHE A 380 2.49 1.77 -12.23
N ASP A 381 2.07 1.29 -11.06
CA ASP A 381 0.75 1.59 -10.48
C ASP A 381 0.54 3.09 -10.24
N LEU A 382 1.57 3.76 -9.71
CA LEU A 382 1.52 5.20 -9.45
C LEU A 382 1.81 6.06 -10.69
N ALA A 383 2.53 5.52 -11.67
CA ALA A 383 3.09 6.26 -12.79
C ALA A 383 3.86 7.53 -12.33
N ASN A 384 4.65 7.43 -11.26
CA ASN A 384 5.42 8.58 -10.77
C ASN A 384 6.49 9.04 -11.79
N LEU A 385 6.88 10.30 -11.73
CA LEU A 385 7.99 10.86 -12.52
C LEU A 385 9.36 10.19 -12.28
N GLU A 386 9.50 9.33 -11.26
CA GLU A 386 10.66 8.44 -11.15
C GLU A 386 10.91 7.62 -12.42
N ILE A 387 9.88 7.34 -13.21
CA ILE A 387 9.99 6.71 -14.54
C ILE A 387 11.09 7.38 -15.36
N PHE A 388 11.02 8.71 -15.50
CA PHE A 388 11.97 9.45 -16.32
C PHE A 388 13.33 9.57 -15.65
N ILE A 389 13.35 9.75 -14.33
CA ILE A 389 14.59 9.79 -13.56
C ILE A 389 15.35 8.47 -13.74
N PHE A 390 14.66 7.34 -13.70
CA PHE A 390 15.24 6.03 -13.91
C PHE A 390 15.76 5.87 -15.34
N ILE A 391 15.01 6.32 -16.35
CA ILE A 391 15.45 6.32 -17.75
C ILE A 391 16.75 7.12 -17.91
N PHE A 392 16.78 8.36 -17.40
CA PHE A 392 17.97 9.20 -17.45
C PHE A 392 19.14 8.56 -16.71
N LEU A 393 18.93 8.05 -15.49
CA LEU A 393 20.01 7.41 -14.73
C LEU A 393 20.49 6.09 -15.37
N GLY A 394 19.62 5.36 -16.07
CA GLY A 394 20.01 4.19 -16.86
C GLY A 394 20.88 4.56 -18.07
N PHE A 395 20.55 5.64 -18.78
CA PHE A 395 21.41 6.17 -19.85
C PHE A 395 22.72 6.78 -19.32
N PHE A 396 22.66 7.45 -18.16
CA PHE A 396 23.85 7.90 -17.44
C PHE A 396 24.79 6.72 -17.21
N LEU A 397 24.27 5.61 -16.65
CA LEU A 397 25.06 4.42 -16.37
C LEU A 397 25.75 3.89 -17.63
N TYR A 398 25.00 3.77 -18.73
CA TYR A 398 25.51 3.33 -20.02
C TYR A 398 26.65 4.24 -20.53
N PHE A 399 26.44 5.55 -20.56
CA PHE A 399 27.47 6.49 -21.06
C PHE A 399 28.68 6.59 -20.13
N PHE A 400 28.45 6.53 -18.82
CA PHE A 400 29.50 6.59 -17.81
C PHE A 400 30.44 5.39 -17.91
N GLN A 401 29.90 4.17 -18.07
CA GLN A 401 30.72 2.97 -18.31
C GLN A 401 31.52 3.04 -19.61
N LYS A 402 31.00 3.74 -20.63
CA LYS A 402 31.70 4.01 -21.89
C LYS A 402 32.67 5.19 -21.81
N LYS A 403 32.89 5.77 -20.62
CA LYS A 403 33.71 6.97 -20.39
C LYS A 403 33.29 8.18 -21.22
N LYS A 404 32.02 8.23 -21.67
CA LYS A 404 31.43 9.37 -22.37
C LYS A 404 30.84 10.32 -21.34
N PHE A 405 31.71 11.10 -20.69
CA PHE A 405 31.33 11.86 -19.49
C PHE A 405 30.35 13.03 -19.74
N TYR A 406 30.41 13.73 -20.87
CA TYR A 406 29.46 14.81 -21.16
C TYR A 406 28.02 14.31 -21.42
N PRO A 407 27.79 13.29 -22.27
CA PRO A 407 26.48 12.66 -22.37
C PRO A 407 25.98 12.11 -21.03
N ALA A 408 26.85 11.47 -20.24
CA ALA A 408 26.50 10.99 -18.91
C ALA A 408 26.08 12.14 -17.99
N ALA A 409 26.83 13.25 -18.00
CA ALA A 409 26.52 14.45 -17.21
C ALA A 409 25.22 15.12 -17.65
N LEU A 410 24.90 15.14 -18.95
CA LEU A 410 23.61 15.61 -19.46
C LEU A 410 22.46 14.78 -18.89
N MET A 411 22.59 13.45 -18.82
CA MET A 411 21.55 12.59 -18.25
C MET A 411 21.34 12.85 -16.75
N VAL A 412 22.42 13.01 -15.97
CA VAL A 412 22.32 13.40 -14.55
C VAL A 412 21.71 14.79 -14.40
N ALA A 413 22.00 15.73 -15.32
CA ALA A 413 21.41 17.06 -15.30
C ALA A 413 19.89 17.02 -15.57
N CYS A 414 19.43 16.22 -16.53
CA CYS A 414 18.00 16.02 -16.78
C CYS A 414 17.29 15.41 -15.56
N ALA A 415 17.88 14.36 -14.95
CA ALA A 415 17.36 13.76 -13.72
C ALA A 415 17.32 14.78 -12.56
N GLY A 416 18.42 15.51 -12.35
CA GLY A 416 18.58 16.54 -11.34
C GLY A 416 17.63 17.74 -11.49
N ALA A 417 17.30 18.10 -12.73
CA ALA A 417 16.34 19.16 -13.03
C ALA A 417 14.89 18.71 -12.78
N THR A 418 14.63 17.39 -12.84
CA THR A 418 13.31 16.79 -12.56
C THR A 418 13.08 16.72 -11.05
N LYS A 419 14.09 16.27 -10.30
CA LYS A 419 14.16 16.29 -8.83
C LYS A 419 15.61 16.45 -8.43
N ILE A 420 15.91 17.15 -7.33
CA ILE A 420 17.30 17.53 -7.01
C ILE A 420 18.21 16.37 -6.54
N TYR A 421 17.66 15.33 -5.91
CA TYR A 421 18.48 14.27 -5.28
C TYR A 421 19.31 13.39 -6.22
N PRO A 422 18.97 13.12 -7.51
CA PRO A 422 19.85 12.40 -8.44
C PRO A 422 21.19 13.12 -8.68
N LEU A 423 21.32 14.41 -8.33
CA LEU A 423 22.59 15.13 -8.43
C LEU A 423 23.69 14.54 -7.54
N VAL A 424 23.37 13.66 -6.58
CA VAL A 424 24.41 12.91 -5.84
C VAL A 424 25.31 12.08 -6.79
N PHE A 425 24.83 11.71 -7.98
CA PHE A 425 25.63 11.05 -9.01
C PHE A 425 26.78 11.91 -9.56
N ILE A 426 26.77 13.23 -9.33
CA ILE A 426 27.90 14.10 -9.66
C ILE A 426 29.19 13.62 -8.98
N LEU A 427 29.08 13.01 -7.80
CA LEU A 427 30.21 12.47 -7.03
C LEU A 427 31.02 11.43 -7.83
N LEU A 428 30.40 10.72 -8.78
CA LEU A 428 31.13 9.78 -9.63
C LEU A 428 32.04 10.49 -10.65
N PHE A 429 31.63 11.64 -11.19
CA PHE A 429 32.53 12.43 -12.04
C PHE A 429 33.69 12.99 -11.23
N ILE A 430 33.44 13.45 -10.01
CA ILE A 430 34.47 13.96 -9.10
C ILE A 430 35.46 12.84 -8.75
N ALA A 431 34.96 11.64 -8.42
CA ALA A 431 35.79 10.47 -8.15
C ALA A 431 36.66 10.07 -9.36
N GLU A 432 36.15 10.20 -10.58
CA GLU A 432 36.89 9.97 -11.84
C GLU A 432 37.71 11.20 -12.30
N ARG A 433 37.83 12.24 -11.47
CA ARG A 433 38.53 13.51 -11.76
C ARG A 433 38.00 14.26 -12.99
N GLN A 434 36.75 14.00 -13.39
CA GLN A 434 36.06 14.64 -14.51
C GLN A 434 35.32 15.90 -14.07
N TYR A 435 36.05 16.86 -13.48
CA TYR A 435 35.45 18.08 -12.91
C TYR A 435 34.71 18.94 -13.93
N ARG A 436 35.17 18.94 -15.19
CA ARG A 436 34.47 19.66 -16.28
C ARG A 436 33.10 19.08 -16.57
N ALA A 437 32.96 17.75 -16.54
CA ALA A 437 31.67 17.08 -16.71
C ALA A 437 30.76 17.32 -15.50
N ALA A 438 31.33 17.32 -14.28
CA ALA A 438 30.60 17.68 -13.07
C ALA A 438 30.05 19.12 -13.14
N LEU A 439 30.88 20.09 -13.53
CA LEU A 439 30.46 21.48 -13.70
C LEU A 439 29.42 21.63 -14.82
N PHE A 440 29.62 20.94 -15.94
CA PHE A 440 28.65 20.88 -17.04
C PHE A 440 27.29 20.35 -16.57
N CYS A 441 27.27 19.32 -15.72
CA CYS A 441 26.04 18.79 -15.13
C CYS A 441 25.30 19.86 -14.31
N VAL A 442 26.00 20.55 -13.40
CA VAL A 442 25.41 21.62 -12.57
C VAL A 442 24.85 22.74 -13.43
N PHE A 443 25.67 23.24 -14.37
CA PHE A 443 25.26 24.31 -15.27
C PHE A 443 24.04 23.91 -16.11
N THR A 444 24.05 22.72 -16.70
CA THR A 444 22.94 22.23 -17.53
C THR A 444 21.67 22.05 -16.71
N THR A 445 21.76 21.60 -15.46
CA THR A 445 20.60 21.48 -14.56
C THR A 445 19.94 22.84 -14.36
N ILE A 446 20.73 23.88 -14.05
CA ILE A 446 20.25 25.25 -13.87
C ILE A 446 19.61 25.77 -15.16
N VAL A 447 20.26 25.58 -16.30
CA VAL A 447 19.75 26.01 -17.61
C VAL A 447 18.41 25.35 -17.92
N LEU A 448 18.26 24.04 -17.71
CA LEU A 448 17.00 23.33 -17.94
C LEU A 448 15.88 23.88 -17.05
N THR A 449 16.16 24.12 -15.76
CA THR A 449 15.19 24.73 -14.84
C THR A 449 14.75 26.13 -15.29
N ILE A 450 15.71 26.98 -15.69
CA ILE A 450 15.41 28.34 -16.17
C ILE A 450 14.59 28.30 -17.46
N ILE A 451 14.98 27.47 -18.44
CA ILE A 451 14.25 27.32 -19.71
C ILE A 451 12.80 26.92 -19.44
N SER A 452 12.56 25.98 -18.53
CA SER A 452 11.19 25.59 -18.17
C SER A 452 10.38 26.73 -17.58
N LEU A 453 10.97 27.51 -16.66
CA LEU A 453 10.29 28.68 -16.08
C LEU A 453 9.99 29.79 -17.11
N LEU A 454 10.83 29.95 -18.13
CA LEU A 454 10.62 30.93 -19.19
C LEU A 454 9.43 30.59 -20.11
N VAL A 455 9.12 29.29 -20.25
CA VAL A 455 8.04 28.81 -21.12
C VAL A 455 6.68 28.80 -20.41
N PHE A 456 6.66 28.82 -19.06
CA PHE A 456 5.42 28.78 -18.30
C PHE A 456 4.61 30.08 -18.38
N HIS A 457 3.28 29.92 -18.32
CA HIS A 457 2.35 31.04 -18.29
C HIS A 457 2.53 31.89 -17.03
N GLY A 458 2.31 33.21 -17.13
CA GLY A 458 2.48 34.15 -16.02
C GLY A 458 3.91 34.65 -15.81
N GLY A 459 4.90 34.11 -16.54
CA GLY A 459 6.28 34.58 -16.54
C GLY A 459 7.14 34.00 -15.40
N MET A 460 8.46 34.09 -15.57
CA MET A 460 9.44 33.41 -14.70
C MET A 460 9.34 33.83 -13.22
N LEU A 461 9.33 35.14 -12.92
CA LEU A 461 9.33 35.62 -11.54
C LEU A 461 8.07 35.21 -10.77
N PHE A 462 6.92 35.23 -11.43
CA PHE A 462 5.66 34.79 -10.85
C PHE A 462 5.68 33.28 -10.55
N ASN A 463 6.18 32.47 -11.48
CA ASN A 463 6.30 31.03 -11.28
C ASN A 463 7.32 30.67 -10.19
N ILE A 464 8.43 31.40 -10.07
CA ILE A 464 9.40 31.22 -8.96
C ILE A 464 8.71 31.53 -7.62
N HIS A 465 7.99 32.64 -7.53
CA HIS A 465 7.25 33.00 -6.33
C HIS A 465 6.26 31.90 -5.94
N LEU A 466 5.44 31.41 -6.87
CA LEU A 466 4.49 30.33 -6.59
C LEU A 466 5.15 29.00 -6.23
N PHE A 467 6.23 28.63 -6.93
CA PHE A 467 6.99 27.41 -6.63
C PHE A 467 7.57 27.43 -5.21
N THR A 468 8.17 28.55 -4.79
CA THR A 468 8.69 28.70 -3.42
C THR A 468 7.60 28.62 -2.35
N HIS A 469 6.41 29.18 -2.61
CA HIS A 469 5.25 29.03 -1.72
C HIS A 469 4.74 27.59 -1.68
N GLY A 470 4.70 26.90 -2.83
CA GLY A 470 4.33 25.50 -2.95
C GLY A 470 5.26 24.56 -2.16
N ILE A 471 6.57 24.81 -2.18
CA ILE A 471 7.55 24.05 -1.38
C ILE A 471 7.24 24.15 0.12
N ASN A 472 6.91 25.34 0.63
CA ASN A 472 6.52 25.50 2.04
C ASN A 472 5.21 24.76 2.36
N GLY A 473 4.27 24.70 1.42
CA GLY A 473 3.06 23.88 1.52
C GLY A 473 3.35 22.37 1.51
N THR A 474 4.32 21.91 0.71
CA THR A 474 4.74 20.50 0.71
C THR A 474 5.35 20.05 2.03
N GLN A 475 5.90 20.95 2.86
CA GLN A 475 6.32 20.61 4.22
C GLN A 475 5.14 20.19 5.09
N GLN A 476 3.99 20.88 4.98
CA GLN A 476 2.75 20.46 5.64
C GLN A 476 2.17 19.18 5.02
N GLY A 477 2.29 19.01 3.70
CA GLY A 477 1.92 17.77 3.01
C GLY A 477 2.76 16.56 3.45
N ILE A 478 4.06 16.75 3.67
CA ILE A 478 4.98 15.76 4.24
C ILE A 478 4.54 15.41 5.66
N ILE A 479 4.24 16.40 6.51
CA ILE A 479 3.75 16.17 7.88
C ILE A 479 2.44 15.38 7.89
N ASN A 480 1.48 15.74 7.02
CA ASN A 480 0.22 15.03 6.87
C ASN A 480 0.43 13.61 6.30
N GLY A 481 1.36 13.45 5.37
CA GLY A 481 1.72 12.15 4.80
C GLY A 481 2.40 11.23 5.80
N ILE A 482 3.20 11.78 6.72
CA ILE A 482 3.85 10.99 7.78
C ILE A 482 2.86 10.56 8.86
N ASN A 483 1.86 11.39 9.14
CA ASN A 483 0.74 11.04 10.02
C ASN A 483 -0.32 10.16 9.33
N GLY A 484 -0.16 9.88 8.03
CA GLY A 484 -1.07 9.09 7.22
C GLY A 484 -0.39 7.89 6.54
N GLU A 485 -1.07 7.33 5.55
CA GLU A 485 -0.69 6.08 4.88
C GLU A 485 0.65 6.17 4.10
N TYR A 486 1.14 7.37 3.76
CA TYR A 486 2.40 7.54 3.00
C TYR A 486 3.65 7.11 3.78
N ALA A 487 3.62 7.20 5.12
CA ALA A 487 4.69 6.66 5.95
C ALA A 487 4.74 5.13 5.98
N ASP A 488 3.72 4.45 5.46
CA ASP A 488 3.61 2.99 5.47
C ASP A 488 4.17 2.33 4.20
N PHE A 489 4.52 3.15 3.22
CA PHE A 489 5.12 2.73 1.96
C PHE A 489 6.42 3.49 1.70
N SER A 490 7.17 3.84 2.75
CA SER A 490 8.38 4.67 2.66
C SER A 490 9.63 3.94 3.11
N VAL A 491 10.70 4.07 2.33
CA VAL A 491 12.04 3.56 2.68
C VAL A 491 12.95 4.59 3.35
N SER A 492 12.44 5.79 3.62
CA SER A 492 13.21 6.89 4.21
C SER A 492 13.61 6.65 5.66
N LEU A 493 14.74 7.23 6.07
CA LEU A 493 15.15 7.26 7.49
C LEU A 493 14.20 8.08 8.36
N PHE A 494 13.58 9.13 7.82
CA PHE A 494 12.75 10.02 8.65
C PHE A 494 11.51 9.30 9.23
N PRO A 495 10.62 8.68 8.44
CA PRO A 495 9.46 7.97 9.00
C PRO A 495 9.89 6.81 9.89
N PHE A 496 10.98 6.12 9.53
CA PHE A 496 11.57 5.04 10.34
C PHE A 496 11.95 5.52 11.76
N PHE A 497 12.74 6.59 11.87
CA PHE A 497 13.15 7.14 13.16
C PHE A 497 12.02 7.86 13.88
N TYR A 498 11.18 8.62 13.17
CA TYR A 498 10.05 9.33 13.77
C TYR A 498 9.08 8.36 14.45
N LYS A 499 8.69 7.28 13.78
CA LYS A 499 7.82 6.24 14.36
C LYS A 499 8.49 5.57 15.57
N MET A 500 9.79 5.30 15.51
CA MET A 500 10.56 4.78 16.64
C MET A 500 10.57 5.75 17.84
N MET A 501 10.79 7.04 17.60
CA MET A 501 10.83 8.05 18.65
C MET A 501 9.46 8.32 19.28
N GLN A 502 8.39 8.37 18.47
CA GLN A 502 7.01 8.47 18.95
C GLN A 502 6.60 7.31 19.89
N HIS A 503 7.23 6.14 19.75
CA HIS A 503 7.01 5.02 20.67
C HIS A 503 7.70 5.23 22.02
N ILE A 504 8.87 5.86 22.03
CA ILE A 504 9.64 6.16 23.25
C ILE A 504 9.01 7.35 23.99
N ASP A 505 8.65 8.40 23.25
CA ASP A 505 8.08 9.62 23.78
C ASP A 505 7.08 10.22 22.79
N LYS A 506 5.79 10.17 23.17
CA LYS A 506 4.67 10.68 22.36
C LYS A 506 4.62 12.20 22.30
N THR A 507 5.40 12.91 23.11
CA THR A 507 5.43 14.38 23.15
C THR A 507 6.38 14.98 22.11
N ILE A 508 7.20 14.16 21.47
CA ILE A 508 8.15 14.62 20.45
C ILE A 508 7.38 15.13 19.23
N GLY A 509 7.47 16.44 19.02
CA GLY A 509 6.92 17.12 17.86
C GLY A 509 7.66 16.72 16.58
N MET A 510 6.90 16.49 15.51
CA MET A 510 7.48 16.14 14.20
C MET A 510 8.36 17.26 13.63
N ILE A 511 8.02 18.52 13.90
CA ILE A 511 8.75 19.71 13.45
C ILE A 511 10.14 19.79 14.08
N ASP A 512 10.26 19.52 15.38
CA ASP A 512 11.54 19.53 16.08
C ASP A 512 12.48 18.47 15.48
N LEU A 513 11.96 17.26 15.24
CA LEU A 513 12.73 16.17 14.65
C LEU A 513 13.15 16.44 13.21
N TYR A 514 12.31 17.17 12.45
CA TYR A 514 12.55 17.48 11.04
C TYR A 514 13.83 18.32 10.84
N HIS A 515 14.08 19.31 11.70
CA HIS A 515 15.31 20.12 11.62
C HIS A 515 16.57 19.31 11.95
N TYR A 516 16.54 18.51 13.01
CA TYR A 516 17.67 17.63 13.37
C TYR A 516 17.93 16.58 12.29
N TYR A 517 16.88 16.09 11.63
CA TYR A 517 17.00 15.15 10.53
C TYR A 517 17.79 15.72 9.36
N TYR A 518 17.45 16.92 8.87
CA TYR A 518 18.21 17.53 7.77
C TYR A 518 19.65 17.82 8.13
N PHE A 519 19.90 18.27 9.36
CA PHE A 519 21.27 18.47 9.83
C PHE A 519 22.07 17.16 9.84
N GLY A 520 21.47 16.07 10.35
CA GLY A 520 22.08 14.75 10.33
C GLY A 520 22.31 14.21 8.91
N VAL A 521 21.31 14.34 8.03
CA VAL A 521 21.40 13.96 6.62
C VAL A 521 22.50 14.75 5.90
N PHE A 522 22.60 16.05 6.13
CA PHE A 522 23.64 16.89 5.54
C PHE A 522 25.03 16.40 5.93
N PHE A 523 25.24 16.12 7.22
CA PHE A 523 26.51 15.57 7.71
C PHE A 523 26.81 14.17 7.13
N LEU A 524 25.82 13.28 7.10
CA LEU A 524 25.96 11.95 6.50
C LEU A 524 26.26 12.01 5.01
N LEU A 525 25.66 12.96 4.28
CA LEU A 525 25.93 13.16 2.86
C LEU A 525 27.36 13.65 2.63
N ILE A 526 27.92 14.51 3.48
CA ILE A 526 29.33 14.92 3.42
C ILE A 526 30.23 13.69 3.63
N LEU A 527 29.99 12.91 4.68
CA LEU A 527 30.79 11.70 4.96
C LEU A 527 30.73 10.70 3.80
N LEU A 528 29.54 10.47 3.25
CA LEU A 528 29.34 9.59 2.11
C LEU A 528 30.05 10.12 0.86
N SER A 529 29.99 11.44 0.62
CA SER A 529 30.66 12.09 -0.50
C SER A 529 32.17 11.91 -0.43
N LEU A 530 32.75 12.16 0.76
CA LEU A 530 34.17 11.91 1.02
C LEU A 530 34.52 10.44 0.80
N TYR A 531 33.68 9.52 1.27
CA TYR A 531 33.90 8.09 1.07
C TYR A 531 33.91 7.70 -0.41
N VAL A 532 32.88 8.07 -1.17
CA VAL A 532 32.73 7.72 -2.60
C VAL A 532 33.88 8.27 -3.45
N VAL A 533 34.36 9.47 -3.13
CA VAL A 533 35.46 10.15 -3.83
C VAL A 533 36.82 9.56 -3.45
N LEU A 534 37.08 9.35 -2.16
CA LEU A 534 38.42 9.01 -1.66
C LEU A 534 38.69 7.50 -1.59
N ILE A 535 37.65 6.67 -1.48
CA ILE A 535 37.80 5.22 -1.33
C ILE A 535 37.58 4.52 -2.68
N ASN A 536 38.59 3.76 -3.10
CA ASN A 536 38.49 2.94 -4.31
C ASN A 536 37.62 1.72 -4.04
N GLN A 537 36.51 1.63 -4.77
CA GLN A 537 35.58 0.51 -4.76
C GLN A 537 35.09 0.24 -6.18
N THR A 538 34.50 -0.94 -6.39
CA THR A 538 33.79 -1.28 -7.62
C THR A 538 32.65 -0.30 -7.89
N LEU A 539 32.34 -0.09 -9.17
CA LEU A 539 31.32 0.88 -9.57
C LEU A 539 29.95 0.55 -8.97
N TRP A 540 29.58 -0.73 -8.91
CA TRP A 540 28.27 -1.14 -8.36
C TRP A 540 28.11 -0.76 -6.89
N LYS A 541 29.18 -0.82 -6.09
CA LYS A 541 29.18 -0.40 -4.69
C LYS A 541 28.98 1.11 -4.57
N LYS A 542 29.72 1.90 -5.36
CA LYS A 542 29.54 3.36 -5.38
C LYS A 542 28.13 3.75 -5.84
N VAL A 543 27.61 3.14 -6.90
CA VAL A 543 26.24 3.39 -7.38
C VAL A 543 25.21 2.97 -6.33
N PHE A 544 25.40 1.84 -5.65
CA PHE A 544 24.49 1.42 -4.57
C PHE A 544 24.48 2.44 -3.44
N LEU A 545 25.64 2.92 -2.98
CA LEU A 545 25.74 3.94 -1.94
C LEU A 545 24.99 5.23 -2.33
N LEU A 546 25.10 5.66 -3.59
CA LEU A 546 24.42 6.86 -4.08
C LEU A 546 22.91 6.67 -4.24
N VAL A 547 22.46 5.51 -4.72
CA VAL A 547 21.02 5.17 -4.75
C VAL A 547 20.46 5.08 -3.34
N SER A 548 21.17 4.42 -2.41
CA SER A 548 20.79 4.37 -1.00
C SER A 548 20.69 5.76 -0.38
N ALA A 549 21.57 6.69 -0.72
CA ALA A 549 21.46 8.07 -0.26
C ALA A 549 20.17 8.74 -0.76
N MET A 550 19.84 8.58 -2.06
CA MET A 550 18.60 9.14 -2.64
C MET A 550 17.33 8.58 -1.98
N LEU A 551 17.37 7.32 -1.53
CA LEU A 551 16.26 6.65 -0.87
C LEU A 551 16.17 7.01 0.62
N LEU A 552 17.26 6.84 1.36
CA LEU A 552 17.30 6.97 2.81
C LEU A 552 17.24 8.43 3.30
N PHE A 553 17.84 9.37 2.55
CA PHE A 553 18.01 10.76 2.99
C PHE A 553 16.90 11.70 2.54
N SER A 554 16.04 11.25 1.63
CA SER A 554 14.81 11.99 1.33
C SER A 554 13.87 11.90 2.55
N PRO A 555 13.19 12.98 2.97
CA PRO A 555 12.26 12.92 4.12
C PRO A 555 11.13 11.91 3.92
N ILE A 556 10.62 11.81 2.69
CA ILE A 556 9.71 10.75 2.27
C ILE A 556 10.26 10.15 0.97
N SER A 557 10.34 8.82 0.93
CA SER A 557 10.85 8.06 -0.19
C SER A 557 9.96 6.86 -0.37
N GLU A 558 8.88 7.05 -1.10
CA GLU A 558 7.94 5.98 -1.36
C GLU A 558 8.55 4.85 -2.19
N HIS A 559 7.94 3.67 -2.13
CA HIS A 559 8.48 2.44 -2.72
C HIS A 559 8.65 2.50 -4.25
N TYR A 560 7.99 3.42 -4.97
CA TYR A 560 8.25 3.62 -6.40
C TYR A 560 9.71 4.04 -6.66
N LYS A 561 10.40 4.66 -5.70
CA LYS A 561 11.81 5.03 -5.86
C LYS A 561 12.74 3.81 -5.86
N LEU A 562 12.28 2.65 -5.39
CA LEU A 562 13.07 1.41 -5.43
C LEU A 562 13.47 1.01 -6.86
N ILE A 563 12.79 1.54 -7.89
CA ILE A 563 13.15 1.29 -9.29
C ILE A 563 14.62 1.64 -9.59
N HIS A 564 15.20 2.60 -8.86
CA HIS A 564 16.60 2.98 -9.02
C HIS A 564 17.59 1.89 -8.58
N LEU A 565 17.16 0.90 -7.80
CA LEU A 565 18.00 -0.24 -7.41
C LEU A 565 18.34 -1.17 -8.58
N PHE A 566 17.63 -1.08 -9.71
CA PHE A 566 18.03 -1.76 -10.95
C PHE A 566 19.42 -1.32 -11.42
N LEU A 567 19.85 -0.08 -11.12
CA LEU A 567 21.16 0.45 -11.53
C LEU A 567 22.33 -0.29 -10.84
N PRO A 568 22.42 -0.35 -9.50
CA PRO A 568 23.48 -1.11 -8.84
C PRO A 568 23.34 -2.62 -9.05
N LEU A 569 22.12 -3.17 -9.15
CA LEU A 569 21.91 -4.58 -9.46
C LEU A 569 22.51 -4.97 -10.82
N ALA A 570 22.24 -4.17 -11.85
CA ALA A 570 22.76 -4.37 -13.19
C ALA A 570 24.29 -4.40 -13.20
N LEU A 571 24.94 -3.50 -12.46
CA LEU A 571 26.39 -3.51 -12.33
C LEU A 571 26.90 -4.72 -11.51
N PHE A 572 26.25 -5.05 -10.40
CA PHE A 572 26.63 -6.16 -9.52
C PHE A 572 26.59 -7.52 -10.23
N ILE A 573 25.59 -7.74 -11.07
CA ILE A 573 25.46 -8.98 -11.86
C ILE A 573 26.56 -9.12 -12.91
N ASN A 574 27.03 -7.99 -13.45
CA ASN A 574 28.14 -7.96 -14.40
C ASN A 574 29.51 -7.85 -13.73
N GLU A 575 29.57 -7.78 -12.41
CA GLU A 575 30.83 -7.70 -11.70
C GLU A 575 31.56 -9.04 -11.78
N THR A 576 32.70 -9.01 -12.48
CA THR A 576 33.58 -10.16 -12.65
C THR A 576 34.74 -10.13 -11.66
N THR A 577 34.99 -8.99 -11.00
CA THR A 577 36.01 -8.94 -9.96
C THR A 577 35.54 -9.70 -8.74
N ILE A 578 36.39 -10.59 -8.23
CA ILE A 578 36.10 -11.34 -7.00
C ILE A 578 36.11 -10.33 -5.86
N ASP A 579 34.98 -10.21 -5.16
CA ASP A 579 34.94 -9.41 -3.93
C ASP A 579 35.98 -9.96 -2.95
N PRO A 580 36.91 -9.16 -2.43
CA PRO A 580 37.88 -9.59 -1.44
C PRO A 580 37.24 -10.26 -0.21
N ASP A 581 36.01 -9.85 0.14
CA ASP A 581 35.26 -10.40 1.26
C ASP A 581 34.44 -11.67 0.90
N LYS A 582 34.39 -12.05 -0.39
CA LYS A 582 33.58 -13.18 -0.93
C LYS A 582 32.12 -13.17 -0.46
N LYS A 583 31.46 -12.01 -0.54
CA LYS A 583 30.10 -11.75 -0.04
C LYS A 583 29.02 -11.65 -1.11
N ASP A 584 29.28 -12.17 -2.32
CA ASP A 584 28.34 -12.07 -3.45
C ASP A 584 26.94 -12.61 -3.09
N VAL A 585 26.90 -13.69 -2.31
CA VAL A 585 25.68 -14.26 -1.74
C VAL A 585 24.90 -13.24 -0.91
N SER A 586 25.56 -12.60 0.05
CA SER A 586 24.93 -11.65 0.97
C SER A 586 24.38 -10.43 0.22
N TYR A 587 25.11 -9.93 -0.76
CA TYR A 587 24.62 -8.84 -1.60
C TYR A 587 23.45 -9.27 -2.49
N LEU A 588 23.47 -10.50 -3.01
CA LEU A 588 22.34 -11.00 -3.79
C LEU A 588 21.08 -11.16 -2.93
N ILE A 589 21.20 -11.67 -1.70
CA ILE A 589 20.09 -11.75 -0.74
C ILE A 589 19.53 -10.35 -0.44
N MET A 590 20.40 -9.38 -0.21
CA MET A 590 20.01 -7.98 0.00
C MET A 590 19.20 -7.45 -1.19
N PHE A 591 19.66 -7.68 -2.43
CA PHE A 591 18.88 -7.30 -3.62
C PHE A 591 17.55 -8.05 -3.72
N ILE A 592 17.51 -9.34 -3.40
CA ILE A 592 16.28 -10.14 -3.43
C ILE A 592 15.24 -9.54 -2.47
N ILE A 593 15.62 -9.24 -1.24
CA ILE A 593 14.71 -8.65 -0.24
C ILE A 593 14.14 -7.32 -0.74
N LEU A 594 14.97 -6.48 -1.36
CA LEU A 594 14.55 -5.16 -1.86
C LEU A 594 13.68 -5.21 -3.13
N PHE A 595 13.64 -6.34 -3.85
CA PHE A 595 12.87 -6.48 -5.08
C PHE A 595 11.66 -7.41 -4.94
N ILE A 596 11.55 -8.12 -3.82
CA ILE A 596 10.36 -8.92 -3.48
C ILE A 596 9.41 -8.04 -2.65
N PRO A 597 8.10 -8.07 -2.93
CA PRO A 597 7.10 -7.41 -2.10
C PRO A 597 7.03 -8.08 -0.73
N VAL A 598 7.40 -7.36 0.33
CA VAL A 598 7.23 -7.80 1.74
C VAL A 598 6.11 -7.01 2.42
N ASN A 599 5.28 -6.33 1.63
CA ASN A 599 4.27 -5.41 2.10
C ASN A 599 2.98 -6.14 2.54
N TYR A 600 3.13 -7.00 3.54
CA TYR A 600 2.03 -7.72 4.17
C TYR A 600 1.52 -6.87 5.35
N ASN A 601 0.28 -6.39 5.28
CA ASN A 601 -0.33 -5.62 6.35
C ASN A 601 -0.89 -6.57 7.44
N TYR A 602 -0.64 -6.24 8.72
CA TYR A 602 -0.97 -7.10 9.87
C TYR A 602 -2.08 -6.55 10.79
N SER A 603 -2.48 -5.29 10.64
CA SER A 603 -3.37 -4.61 11.59
C SER A 603 -4.75 -4.34 10.99
N GLN A 604 -5.81 -4.86 11.63
CA GLN A 604 -7.22 -4.53 11.36
C GLN A 604 -7.74 -3.35 12.20
N ASP A 605 -6.93 -2.81 13.12
CA ASP A 605 -7.40 -1.79 14.06
C ASP A 605 -7.23 -0.38 13.47
N SER A 606 -8.27 0.45 13.64
CA SER A 606 -8.38 1.86 13.23
C SER A 606 -7.41 2.82 13.93
N TYR A 607 -6.38 2.31 14.61
CA TYR A 607 -5.35 3.10 15.29
C TYR A 607 -4.07 3.10 14.48
N PRO A 608 -3.33 4.23 14.40
CA PRO A 608 -2.02 4.27 13.77
C PRO A 608 -1.05 3.43 14.62
N GLN A 609 -0.92 2.15 14.27
CA GLN A 609 0.04 1.24 14.88
C GLN A 609 1.45 1.50 14.31
N PHE A 610 2.45 1.17 15.13
CA PHE A 610 3.88 1.42 14.96
C PHE A 610 4.45 1.11 13.56
N PHE A 611 3.97 0.03 12.93
CA PHE A 611 4.22 -0.33 11.54
C PHE A 611 3.01 -1.10 11.01
N SER A 612 2.27 -0.56 10.04
CA SER A 612 1.13 -1.26 9.44
C SER A 612 1.58 -2.45 8.58
N ALA A 613 2.73 -2.31 7.93
CA ALA A 613 3.39 -3.33 7.12
C ALA A 613 4.83 -3.66 7.58
N ILE A 614 5.23 -4.92 7.39
CA ILE A 614 6.62 -5.40 7.59
C ILE A 614 7.63 -4.61 6.76
N SER A 615 7.21 -4.19 5.57
CA SER A 615 8.03 -3.46 4.59
C SER A 615 8.68 -2.18 5.17
N ASN A 616 7.99 -1.52 6.10
CA ASN A 616 8.46 -0.31 6.77
C ASN A 616 9.70 -0.52 7.63
N ILE A 617 10.00 -1.77 8.00
CA ILE A 617 11.23 -2.13 8.72
C ILE A 617 12.20 -2.78 7.74
N THR A 618 11.74 -3.75 6.96
CA THR A 618 12.64 -4.62 6.19
C THR A 618 13.42 -3.87 5.12
N GLU A 619 12.80 -2.95 4.39
CA GLU A 619 13.40 -2.24 3.26
C GLU A 619 14.42 -1.20 3.75
N PRO A 620 14.07 -0.26 4.66
CA PRO A 620 15.07 0.64 5.26
C PRO A 620 16.20 -0.12 5.94
N ALA A 621 15.91 -1.14 6.74
CA ALA A 621 16.94 -1.91 7.44
C ALA A 621 17.89 -2.61 6.46
N THR A 622 17.35 -3.20 5.39
CA THR A 622 18.16 -3.87 4.35
C THR A 622 19.07 -2.88 3.63
N LEU A 623 18.56 -1.69 3.27
CA LEU A 623 19.36 -0.61 2.68
C LEU A 623 20.46 -0.12 3.64
N ILE A 624 20.14 0.07 4.94
CA ILE A 624 21.10 0.51 5.96
C ILE A 624 22.20 -0.55 6.15
N ILE A 625 21.82 -1.81 6.35
CA ILE A 625 22.76 -2.93 6.54
C ILE A 625 23.65 -3.08 5.31
N GLY A 626 23.07 -3.02 4.11
CA GLY A 626 23.81 -3.07 2.84
C GLY A 626 24.82 -1.93 2.71
N THR A 627 24.39 -0.71 3.02
CA THR A 627 25.23 0.49 3.00
C THR A 627 26.39 0.35 3.97
N ILE A 628 26.13 -0.02 5.23
CA ILE A 628 27.17 -0.24 6.25
C ILE A 628 28.14 -1.36 5.82
N ALA A 629 27.63 -2.47 5.30
CA ALA A 629 28.46 -3.58 4.84
C ALA A 629 29.44 -3.16 3.73
N ILE A 630 28.96 -2.37 2.75
CA ILE A 630 29.80 -1.82 1.68
C ILE A 630 30.82 -0.83 2.22
N LEU A 631 30.42 0.05 3.14
CA LEU A 631 31.33 1.01 3.78
C LEU A 631 32.48 0.30 4.50
N ILE A 632 32.16 -0.71 5.33
CA ILE A 632 33.14 -1.54 6.04
C ILE A 632 34.07 -2.27 5.07
N SER A 633 33.52 -2.87 4.01
CA SER A 633 34.30 -3.59 2.99
C SER A 633 35.37 -2.69 2.36
N GLY A 634 35.05 -1.45 2.01
CA GLY A 634 36.05 -0.53 1.43
C GLY A 634 37.12 -0.08 2.42
N PHE A 635 36.79 0.12 3.69
CA PHE A 635 37.80 0.45 4.71
C PHE A 635 38.77 -0.71 4.95
N LYS A 636 38.29 -1.96 4.93
CA LYS A 636 39.15 -3.16 5.04
C LYS A 636 40.09 -3.29 3.84
N ASN A 637 39.57 -3.10 2.63
CA ASN A 637 40.36 -3.20 1.41
C ASN A 637 41.44 -2.12 1.30
N ARG A 638 41.25 -0.95 1.89
CA ARG A 638 42.28 0.09 1.98
C ARG A 638 43.48 -0.34 2.84
N LYS A 639 43.25 -1.09 3.91
CA LYS A 639 44.31 -1.60 4.81
C LYS A 639 45.14 -2.73 4.20
N LEU A 640 44.60 -3.42 3.18
CA LEU A 640 45.25 -4.55 2.51
C LEU A 640 46.14 -4.14 1.32
N LYS A 641 46.13 -2.88 0.88
CA LYS A 641 47.18 -2.36 -0.01
C LYS A 641 48.44 -2.13 0.84
N PRO A 642 49.54 -2.86 0.63
CA PRO A 642 50.80 -2.54 1.28
C PRO A 642 51.27 -1.17 0.81
N GLN A 643 52.02 -0.51 1.67
CA GLN A 643 52.66 0.79 1.53
C GLN A 643 53.77 0.82 0.45
N ASN A 644 53.69 -0.03 -0.58
CA ASN A 644 54.66 -0.17 -1.66
C ASN A 644 53.99 0.13 -3.01
N SER A 645 53.78 1.42 -3.25
CA SER A 645 53.84 2.01 -4.58
C SER A 645 54.38 3.43 -4.39
N ILE A 646 55.68 3.50 -4.13
CA ILE A 646 56.47 4.63 -4.60
C ILE A 646 56.51 4.43 -6.12
N ASP A 647 55.90 5.38 -6.84
CA ASP A 647 56.36 5.93 -8.11
C ASP A 647 55.51 7.18 -8.43
#